data_AF-A0A0J6FHY3-F1
#
_entry.id   AF-A0A0J6FHY3-F1
#
_cell.length_a   1.000
_cell.length_b   1.000
_cell.length_c   1.000
_cell.angle_alpha   90.00
_cell.angle_beta   90.00
_cell.angle_gamma   90.00
#
_symmetry.space_group_name_H-M   'P 1'
#
loop_
_entity.id
_entity.type
_entity.pdbx_description
1 polymer ?
#
loop_
_entity_poly.entity_id
_entity_poly.type
_entity_poly.pdbx_seq_one_letter_code
_entity_poly.pdbx_strand_id
1 'polypeptide(L)'
;MKTTWKDIQPVPTSQEFLDIVLSRTQRRLPTQIRAGFKISRIRAFYTRKVKYTQETFCEKFQAILDGFPRLQDIHPFHKDLLNTLYDADHFRIALGQLSTAKRLVETVSRDYVRLIKYAQSLFQCKQLKRAALGRMATICKRLKDPLLYLEQVRQHLGRLPSIDPNTRTLLICGYPNVGKSSFLKSITRADVDVQPYAFTTKSLFVGHFDYKYLRFQAIDTPGILDHPLEEMNTIEMQSITAIAHLRSAILYFMDLSEQCGYSVSDQIKLFNSIKPLFSNKLVFIVVNKIDVMRPEDLDPATKEELDKLLTISGVEMLQLSCTTTEGVTAVKNAACDRLIAERVAQKLKTGTNGSGTPSGRLGDVLARIHVAQPLGGVRETFIPDAVQNLKKYDKNDPERRKLERDIEVENGGAGVYNVDLKKNYTLADSDWNHDKIPEVWNGKNIYDFVDPDIEEKLRQLEEEEEKLEAEGYYDSDESIEEAEDAEIRMKADLIREKRVLLRNDAKMRKSLKNRALIPRSAKAKKLSEMEAHLDSIGYDATASSARAREQPRGRTTTRSEADFNEDAMDIDTADDPRQAALQRAKSRARSQAATNRLVDGVTSTTARSKAERLTKLGQKKMNRMARQGEADRHTVASLPKHLFSGKRTVGKTQRR
;
A
#
# COMPACT_ATOMS: atom_id res chain seq x y z
N MET A 1 17.12 26.32 -5.57
CA MET A 1 16.25 27.38 -6.14
C MET A 1 15.61 26.82 -7.40
N LYS A 2 14.30 27.05 -7.62
CA LYS A 2 13.67 26.64 -8.88
C LYS A 2 14.22 27.51 -10.01
N THR A 3 14.79 26.90 -11.04
CA THR A 3 15.29 27.58 -12.25
C THR A 3 14.25 27.60 -13.37
N THR A 4 13.16 26.82 -13.22
CA THR A 4 12.08 26.70 -14.18
C THR A 4 10.72 26.86 -13.51
N TRP A 5 9.76 27.41 -14.26
CA TRP A 5 8.39 27.69 -13.79
C TRP A 5 7.34 27.10 -14.74
N LYS A 6 7.56 25.86 -15.18
CA LYS A 6 6.64 25.16 -16.10
C LYS A 6 5.46 24.48 -15.39
N ASP A 7 5.62 24.17 -14.10
CA ASP A 7 4.66 23.36 -13.33
C ASP A 7 3.43 24.17 -12.85
N ILE A 8 3.27 25.42 -13.29
CA ILE A 8 2.14 26.27 -12.91
C ILE A 8 0.89 25.79 -13.67
N GLN A 9 -0.12 25.42 -12.89
CA GLN A 9 -1.41 25.01 -13.41
C GLN A 9 -2.05 26.15 -14.23
N PRO A 10 -2.76 25.83 -15.33
CA PRO A 10 -3.51 26.82 -16.10
C PRO A 10 -4.49 27.58 -15.19
N VAL A 11 -4.48 28.91 -15.33
CA VAL A 11 -5.38 29.82 -14.61
C VAL A 11 -6.61 30.02 -15.50
N PRO A 12 -7.78 29.44 -15.17
CA PRO A 12 -8.96 29.60 -15.99
C PRO A 12 -9.52 31.01 -15.89
N THR A 13 -10.31 31.41 -16.88
CA THR A 13 -11.02 32.69 -16.85
C THR A 13 -12.04 32.72 -15.71
N SER A 14 -12.48 33.91 -15.30
CA SER A 14 -13.46 34.04 -14.20
C SER A 14 -14.77 33.26 -14.45
N GLN A 15 -15.22 33.13 -15.70
CA GLN A 15 -16.43 32.38 -16.05
C GLN A 15 -16.19 30.87 -15.98
N GLU A 16 -15.13 30.37 -16.61
CA GLU A 16 -14.74 28.96 -16.55
C GLU A 16 -14.46 28.51 -15.12
N PHE A 17 -13.81 29.37 -14.32
CA PHE A 17 -13.55 29.10 -12.91
C PHE A 17 -14.87 28.86 -12.16
N LEU A 18 -15.87 29.71 -12.36
CA LEU A 18 -17.19 29.55 -11.76
C LEU A 18 -17.88 28.26 -12.19
N ASP A 19 -17.85 27.98 -13.49
CA ASP A 19 -18.51 26.80 -14.05
C ASP A 19 -17.86 25.51 -13.54
N ILE A 20 -16.53 25.46 -13.47
CA ILE A 20 -15.78 24.33 -12.90
C ILE A 20 -16.20 24.10 -11.44
N VAL A 21 -16.23 25.14 -10.62
CA VAL A 21 -16.53 25.01 -9.19
C VAL A 21 -18.00 24.64 -8.95
N LEU A 22 -18.94 25.29 -9.62
CA LEU A 22 -20.37 25.04 -9.46
C LEU A 22 -20.76 23.67 -10.03
N SER A 23 -20.21 23.28 -11.18
CA SER A 23 -20.39 21.95 -11.77
C SER A 23 -19.82 20.85 -10.86
N ARG A 24 -18.60 21.04 -10.32
CA ARG A 24 -17.99 20.09 -9.36
C ARG A 24 -18.86 19.95 -8.10
N THR A 25 -19.42 21.04 -7.58
CA THR A 25 -20.35 21.03 -6.43
C THR A 25 -21.62 20.26 -6.74
N GLN A 26 -22.17 20.40 -7.94
CA GLN A 26 -23.39 19.72 -8.36
C GLN A 26 -23.19 18.22 -8.60
N ARG A 27 -22.07 17.83 -9.23
CA ARG A 27 -21.77 16.43 -9.57
C ARG A 27 -21.32 15.60 -8.35
N ARG A 28 -20.56 16.19 -7.43
CA ARG A 28 -19.95 15.44 -6.30
C ARG A 28 -20.85 15.32 -5.07
N LEU A 29 -21.82 16.22 -4.90
CA LEU A 29 -22.70 16.22 -3.75
C LEU A 29 -24.10 15.73 -4.11
N PRO A 30 -24.84 15.11 -3.16
CA PRO A 30 -26.23 14.75 -3.38
C PRO A 30 -27.07 15.98 -3.76
N THR A 31 -28.04 15.78 -4.64
CA THR A 31 -28.87 16.88 -5.22
C THR A 31 -30.32 16.84 -4.74
N GLN A 32 -30.87 15.65 -4.47
CA GLN A 32 -32.27 15.47 -4.10
C GLN A 32 -32.50 15.56 -2.58
N ILE A 33 -33.46 16.38 -2.17
CA ILE A 33 -34.02 16.43 -0.81
C ILE A 33 -35.51 16.72 -0.88
N ARG A 34 -36.27 16.27 0.13
CA ARG A 34 -37.73 16.48 0.24
C ARG A 34 -38.07 17.33 1.46
N ALA A 35 -39.20 18.02 1.40
CA ALA A 35 -39.65 18.91 2.48
C ALA A 35 -40.00 18.17 3.78
N GLY A 36 -40.44 16.90 3.70
CA GLY A 36 -40.78 16.07 4.87
C GLY A 36 -39.59 15.50 5.65
N PHE A 37 -38.35 15.82 5.28
CA PHE A 37 -37.18 15.36 6.04
C PHE A 37 -36.98 16.14 7.33
N LYS A 38 -36.35 15.51 8.34
CA LYS A 38 -35.95 16.17 9.59
C LYS A 38 -35.12 17.42 9.27
N ILE A 39 -35.41 18.53 9.95
CA ILE A 39 -34.76 19.83 9.71
C ILE A 39 -33.23 19.75 9.85
N SER A 40 -32.73 18.90 10.76
CA SER A 40 -31.29 18.64 10.91
C SER A 40 -30.64 18.14 9.62
N ARG A 41 -31.32 17.23 8.89
CA ARG A 41 -30.85 16.71 7.60
C ARG A 41 -30.88 17.77 6.51
N ILE A 42 -31.89 18.62 6.49
CA ILE A 42 -32.01 19.74 5.53
C ILE A 42 -30.90 20.77 5.76
N ARG A 43 -30.67 21.18 7.02
CA ARG A 43 -29.58 22.10 7.39
C ARG A 43 -28.24 21.52 7.00
N ALA A 44 -27.94 20.28 7.40
CA ALA A 44 -26.69 19.60 7.08
C ALA A 44 -26.45 19.49 5.55
N PHE A 45 -27.49 19.21 4.77
CA PHE A 45 -27.41 19.15 3.31
C PHE A 45 -26.94 20.48 2.70
N TYR A 46 -27.55 21.60 3.11
CA TYR A 46 -27.18 22.92 2.57
C TYR A 46 -25.87 23.45 3.13
N THR A 47 -25.56 23.19 4.41
CA THR A 47 -24.25 23.48 5.00
C THR A 47 -23.14 22.78 4.24
N ARG A 48 -23.31 21.50 3.87
CA ARG A 48 -22.32 20.75 3.09
C ARG A 48 -22.10 21.36 1.71
N LYS A 49 -23.16 21.84 1.04
CA LYS A 49 -23.02 22.52 -0.27
C LYS A 49 -22.22 23.82 -0.16
N VAL A 50 -22.52 24.68 0.82
CA VAL A 50 -21.79 25.94 1.00
C VAL A 50 -20.32 25.70 1.36
N LYS A 51 -20.04 24.77 2.29
CA LYS A 51 -18.65 24.42 2.68
C LYS A 51 -17.84 23.84 1.53
N TYR A 52 -18.37 22.84 0.84
CA TYR A 52 -17.66 22.18 -0.25
C TYR A 52 -17.33 23.14 -1.40
N THR A 53 -18.25 24.06 -1.73
CA THR A 53 -17.98 25.11 -2.72
C THR A 53 -16.86 26.03 -2.26
N GLN A 54 -16.88 26.49 -1.01
CA GLN A 54 -15.79 27.29 -0.46
C GLN A 54 -14.45 26.55 -0.47
N GLU A 55 -14.41 25.29 -0.03
CA GLU A 55 -13.20 24.46 -0.07
C GLU A 55 -12.64 24.36 -1.49
N THR A 56 -13.51 24.15 -2.50
CA THR A 56 -13.10 24.08 -3.91
C THR A 56 -12.54 25.42 -4.42
N PHE A 57 -13.16 26.55 -4.08
CA PHE A 57 -12.62 27.89 -4.41
C PHE A 57 -11.25 28.09 -3.77
N CYS A 58 -11.11 27.78 -2.48
CA CYS A 58 -9.87 27.96 -1.73
C CYS A 58 -8.76 27.04 -2.23
N GLU A 59 -9.05 25.77 -2.54
CA GLU A 59 -8.09 24.82 -3.14
C GLU A 59 -7.52 25.38 -4.45
N LYS A 60 -8.38 25.89 -5.33
CA LYS A 60 -7.96 26.46 -6.62
C LYS A 60 -7.19 27.77 -6.48
N PHE A 61 -7.65 28.71 -5.64
CA PHE A 61 -6.89 29.93 -5.39
C PHE A 61 -5.53 29.65 -4.73
N GLN A 62 -5.48 28.69 -3.80
CA GLN A 62 -4.24 28.29 -3.16
C GLN A 62 -3.26 27.67 -4.16
N ALA A 63 -3.73 26.80 -5.05
CA ALA A 63 -2.90 26.22 -6.10
C ALA A 63 -2.28 27.30 -7.03
N ILE A 64 -3.02 28.37 -7.31
CA ILE A 64 -2.50 29.51 -8.08
C ILE A 64 -1.43 30.26 -7.27
N LEU A 65 -1.72 30.61 -6.01
CA LEU A 65 -0.81 31.34 -5.14
C LEU A 65 0.51 30.59 -4.85
N ASP A 66 0.45 29.26 -4.73
CA ASP A 66 1.64 28.42 -4.50
C ASP A 66 2.39 28.08 -5.80
N GLY A 67 1.69 28.11 -6.94
CA GLY A 67 2.28 27.89 -8.25
C GLY A 67 3.17 29.05 -8.69
N PHE A 68 2.72 30.29 -8.49
CA PHE A 68 3.48 31.48 -8.89
C PHE A 68 4.68 31.74 -7.97
N PRO A 69 5.81 32.20 -8.54
CA PRO A 69 7.01 32.42 -7.77
C PRO A 69 6.93 33.75 -6.99
N ARG A 70 7.39 33.77 -5.74
CA ARG A 70 7.40 34.96 -4.88
C ARG A 70 8.61 35.83 -5.20
N LEU A 71 8.40 37.02 -5.75
CA LEU A 71 9.49 37.90 -6.22
C LEU A 71 10.56 38.24 -5.15
N GLN A 72 10.21 38.22 -3.85
CA GLN A 72 11.14 38.52 -2.76
C GLN A 72 12.09 37.35 -2.42
N ASP A 73 11.65 36.12 -2.63
CA ASP A 73 12.39 34.91 -2.23
C ASP A 73 13.27 34.35 -3.38
N ILE A 74 13.18 34.96 -4.56
CA ILE A 74 13.90 34.55 -5.77
C ILE A 74 15.26 35.26 -5.85
N HIS A 75 16.21 34.67 -6.58
CA HIS A 75 17.48 35.29 -6.91
C HIS A 75 17.30 36.68 -7.58
N PRO A 76 18.12 37.70 -7.25
CA PRO A 76 18.03 39.05 -7.82
C PRO A 76 17.92 39.10 -9.35
N PHE A 77 18.72 38.30 -10.07
CA PHE A 77 18.60 38.14 -11.53
C PHE A 77 17.16 37.90 -12.02
N HIS A 78 16.52 36.87 -11.48
CA HIS A 78 15.18 36.48 -11.90
C HIS A 78 14.13 37.47 -11.39
N LYS A 79 14.34 38.09 -10.22
CA LYS A 79 13.48 39.16 -9.71
C LYS A 79 13.46 40.36 -10.67
N ASP A 80 14.63 40.82 -11.09
CA ASP A 80 14.75 42.00 -11.95
C ASP A 80 14.33 41.69 -13.39
N LEU A 81 14.59 40.47 -13.87
CA LEU A 81 14.06 39.99 -15.16
C LEU A 81 12.51 39.95 -15.17
N LEU A 82 11.89 39.50 -14.08
CA LEU A 82 10.43 39.51 -13.95
C LEU A 82 9.88 40.93 -13.82
N ASN A 83 10.64 41.83 -13.18
CA ASN A 83 10.28 43.24 -13.08
C ASN A 83 10.23 43.91 -14.46
N THR A 84 11.25 43.69 -15.30
CA THR A 84 11.31 44.27 -16.65
C THR A 84 10.26 43.67 -17.59
N LEU A 85 9.91 42.40 -17.43
CA LEU A 85 8.96 41.70 -18.30
C LEU A 85 7.49 41.92 -17.92
N TYR A 86 7.16 41.94 -16.63
CA TYR A 86 5.76 41.83 -16.17
C TYR A 86 5.29 42.98 -15.29
N ASP A 87 6.19 43.90 -14.92
CA ASP A 87 5.99 44.88 -13.85
C ASP A 87 5.72 44.20 -12.48
N ALA A 88 6.69 44.30 -11.57
CA ALA A 88 6.62 43.66 -10.26
C ALA A 88 5.41 44.13 -9.44
N ASP A 89 4.99 45.39 -9.60
CA ASP A 89 3.89 45.95 -8.84
C ASP A 89 2.55 45.41 -9.33
N HIS A 90 2.32 45.38 -10.64
CA HIS A 90 1.11 44.79 -11.21
C HIS A 90 1.00 43.30 -10.87
N PHE A 91 2.10 42.56 -10.97
CA PHE A 91 2.17 41.15 -10.58
C PHE A 91 1.82 40.92 -9.11
N ARG A 92 2.38 41.73 -8.20
CA ARG A 92 2.10 41.65 -6.76
C ARG A 92 0.66 42.01 -6.43
N ILE A 93 0.11 43.03 -7.09
CA ILE A 93 -1.28 43.45 -6.91
C ILE A 93 -2.24 42.33 -7.34
N ALA A 94 -2.01 41.70 -8.50
CA ALA A 94 -2.85 40.60 -8.99
C ALA A 94 -2.89 39.41 -8.01
N LEU A 95 -1.73 38.96 -7.51
CA LEU A 95 -1.66 37.89 -6.50
C LEU A 95 -2.28 38.32 -5.15
N GLY A 96 -2.08 39.58 -4.75
CA GLY A 96 -2.69 40.16 -3.54
C GLY A 96 -4.22 40.19 -3.60
N GLN A 97 -4.79 40.47 -4.77
CA GLN A 97 -6.23 40.43 -5.01
C GLN A 97 -6.79 39.01 -4.92
N LEU A 98 -6.09 38.00 -5.45
CA LEU A 98 -6.47 36.58 -5.26
C LEU A 98 -6.44 36.15 -3.80
N SER A 99 -5.38 36.51 -3.07
CA SER A 99 -5.25 36.20 -1.64
C SER A 99 -6.38 36.83 -0.81
N THR A 100 -6.71 38.09 -1.11
CA THR A 100 -7.84 38.80 -0.48
C THR A 100 -9.17 38.12 -0.82
N ALA A 101 -9.38 37.71 -2.07
CA ALA A 101 -10.59 37.01 -2.50
C ALA A 101 -10.76 35.65 -1.81
N LYS A 102 -9.68 34.87 -1.64
CA LYS A 102 -9.69 33.62 -0.87
C LYS A 102 -10.22 33.85 0.55
N ARG A 103 -9.69 34.86 1.27
CA ARG A 103 -10.12 35.22 2.63
C ARG A 103 -11.58 35.68 2.68
N LEU A 104 -12.05 36.41 1.65
CA LEU A 104 -13.44 36.85 1.55
C LEU A 104 -14.39 35.65 1.37
N VAL A 105 -14.03 34.68 0.52
CA VAL A 105 -14.83 33.46 0.31
C VAL A 105 -14.94 32.63 1.60
N GLU A 106 -13.86 32.50 2.37
CA GLU A 106 -13.88 31.83 3.69
C GLU A 106 -14.78 32.55 4.69
N THR A 107 -14.78 33.88 4.68
CA THR A 107 -15.62 34.70 5.56
C THR A 107 -17.09 34.55 5.21
N VAL A 108 -17.44 34.65 3.92
CA VAL A 108 -18.81 34.43 3.42
C VAL A 108 -19.30 33.02 3.81
N SER A 109 -18.49 31.99 3.64
CA SER A 109 -18.84 30.62 4.04
C SER A 109 -19.15 30.51 5.53
N ARG A 110 -18.27 31.05 6.39
CA ARG A 110 -18.44 31.01 7.86
C ARG A 110 -19.73 31.72 8.31
N ASP A 111 -20.07 32.84 7.71
CA ASP A 111 -21.27 33.61 8.05
C ASP A 111 -22.55 32.89 7.63
N TYR A 112 -22.61 32.40 6.39
CA TYR A 112 -23.79 31.67 5.90
C TYR A 112 -23.97 30.32 6.58
N VAL A 113 -22.89 29.62 6.93
CA VAL A 113 -22.97 28.39 7.72
C VAL A 113 -23.55 28.68 9.11
N ARG A 114 -23.19 29.80 9.75
CA ARG A 114 -23.80 30.24 11.02
C ARG A 114 -25.29 30.54 10.85
N LEU A 115 -25.69 31.25 9.80
CA LEU A 115 -27.10 31.57 9.52
C LEU A 115 -27.95 30.32 9.23
N ILE A 116 -27.42 29.34 8.49
CA ILE A 116 -28.14 28.09 8.17
C ILE A 116 -28.50 27.29 9.44
N LYS A 117 -27.72 27.39 10.53
CA LYS A 117 -28.02 26.70 11.79
C LYS A 117 -29.39 27.07 12.37
N TYR A 118 -29.84 28.31 12.16
CA TYR A 118 -31.09 28.83 12.70
C TYR A 118 -32.26 28.78 11.71
N ALA A 119 -32.03 28.34 10.47
CA ALA A 119 -33.07 28.29 9.45
C ALA A 119 -34.13 27.22 9.75
N GLN A 120 -35.41 27.58 9.72
CA GLN A 120 -36.50 26.69 10.17
C GLN A 120 -37.19 25.94 9.03
N SER A 121 -37.04 26.40 7.78
CA SER A 121 -37.70 25.81 6.62
C SER A 121 -36.73 25.44 5.50
N LEU A 122 -37.17 24.51 4.64
CA LEU A 122 -36.47 24.15 3.40
C LEU A 122 -36.24 25.38 2.52
N PHE A 123 -37.27 26.23 2.38
CA PHE A 123 -37.20 27.43 1.55
C PHE A 123 -36.16 28.43 2.06
N GLN A 124 -36.14 28.70 3.37
CA GLN A 124 -35.17 29.59 3.99
C GLN A 124 -33.74 29.07 3.81
N CYS A 125 -33.51 27.76 4.02
CA CYS A 125 -32.20 27.15 3.77
C CYS A 125 -31.80 27.23 2.29
N LYS A 126 -32.73 27.04 1.35
CA LYS A 126 -32.49 27.16 -0.10
C LYS A 126 -32.06 28.57 -0.47
N GLN A 127 -32.72 29.59 0.08
CA GLN A 127 -32.38 31.01 -0.16
C GLN A 127 -31.01 31.37 0.40
N LEU A 128 -30.70 30.98 1.65
CA LEU A 128 -29.39 31.20 2.26
C LEU A 128 -28.25 30.57 1.43
N LYS A 129 -28.47 29.35 0.94
CA LYS A 129 -27.50 28.68 0.07
C LYS A 129 -27.34 29.39 -1.28
N ARG A 130 -28.43 29.87 -1.90
CA ARG A 130 -28.34 30.66 -3.15
C ARG A 130 -27.58 31.96 -2.93
N ALA A 131 -27.86 32.67 -1.83
CA ALA A 131 -27.18 33.91 -1.48
C ALA A 131 -25.69 33.70 -1.21
N ALA A 132 -25.32 32.63 -0.49
CA ALA A 132 -23.92 32.27 -0.22
C ALA A 132 -23.14 32.01 -1.52
N LEU A 133 -23.67 31.14 -2.40
CA LEU A 133 -23.04 30.82 -3.68
C LEU A 133 -23.00 32.04 -4.61
N GLY A 134 -24.05 32.86 -4.60
CA GLY A 134 -24.10 34.11 -5.37
C GLY A 134 -23.01 35.09 -4.93
N ARG A 135 -22.82 35.31 -3.62
CA ARG A 135 -21.76 36.17 -3.10
C ARG A 135 -20.36 35.65 -3.43
N MET A 136 -20.13 34.34 -3.30
CA MET A 136 -18.87 33.72 -3.74
C MET A 136 -18.65 33.93 -5.23
N ALA A 137 -19.70 33.78 -6.04
CA ALA A 137 -19.61 33.99 -7.48
C ALA A 137 -19.29 35.45 -7.84
N THR A 138 -19.90 36.42 -7.16
CA THR A 138 -19.61 37.85 -7.37
C THR A 138 -18.15 38.19 -7.04
N ILE A 139 -17.58 37.60 -5.98
CA ILE A 139 -16.16 37.78 -5.64
C ILE A 139 -15.27 37.29 -6.80
N CYS A 140 -15.57 36.11 -7.37
CA CYS A 140 -14.82 35.56 -8.49
C CYS A 140 -15.00 36.38 -9.79
N LYS A 141 -16.20 36.90 -10.07
CA LYS A 141 -16.45 37.78 -11.23
C LYS A 141 -15.64 39.06 -11.18
N ARG A 142 -15.39 39.61 -9.98
CA ARG A 142 -14.54 40.80 -9.79
C ARG A 142 -13.06 40.53 -10.08
N LEU A 143 -12.62 39.27 -10.11
CA LEU A 143 -11.24 38.88 -10.43
C LEU A 143 -11.01 38.63 -11.93
N LYS A 144 -11.87 39.15 -12.81
CA LYS A 144 -11.78 38.92 -14.26
C LYS A 144 -10.41 39.33 -14.82
N ASP A 145 -9.99 40.57 -14.57
CA ASP A 145 -8.77 41.12 -15.17
C ASP A 145 -7.48 40.51 -14.56
N PRO A 146 -7.37 40.33 -13.21
CA PRO A 146 -6.23 39.65 -12.60
C PRO A 146 -6.01 38.21 -13.09
N LEU A 147 -7.09 37.43 -13.26
CA LEU A 147 -6.97 36.05 -13.74
C LEU A 147 -6.50 35.99 -15.19
N LEU A 148 -6.97 36.91 -16.02
CA LEU A 148 -6.54 37.02 -17.42
C LEU A 148 -5.05 37.41 -17.51
N TYR A 149 -4.63 38.41 -16.74
CA TYR A 149 -3.22 38.81 -16.67
C TYR A 149 -2.34 37.66 -16.16
N LEU A 150 -2.72 36.97 -15.08
CA LEU A 150 -1.94 35.86 -14.55
C LEU A 150 -1.82 34.70 -15.55
N GLU A 151 -2.85 34.40 -16.35
CA GLU A 151 -2.73 33.37 -17.38
C GLU A 151 -1.76 33.78 -18.49
N GLN A 152 -1.76 35.05 -18.92
CA GLN A 152 -0.77 35.56 -19.89
C GLN A 152 0.66 35.45 -19.34
N VAL A 153 0.86 35.89 -18.09
CA VAL A 153 2.15 35.77 -17.41
C VAL A 153 2.58 34.31 -17.31
N ARG A 154 1.67 33.39 -16.94
CA ARG A 154 1.95 31.95 -16.86
C ARG A 154 2.44 31.38 -18.20
N GLN A 155 1.76 31.71 -19.29
CA GLN A 155 2.11 31.22 -20.62
C GLN A 155 3.48 31.70 -21.06
N HIS A 156 3.81 32.97 -20.80
CA HIS A 156 5.12 33.53 -21.12
C HIS A 156 6.22 32.98 -20.18
N LEU A 157 5.95 32.90 -18.88
CA LEU A 157 6.87 32.39 -17.86
C LEU A 157 7.25 30.92 -18.11
N GLY A 158 6.32 30.11 -18.61
CA GLY A 158 6.57 28.72 -18.99
C GLY A 158 7.48 28.55 -20.21
N ARG A 159 7.68 29.60 -21.01
CA ARG A 159 8.59 29.62 -22.17
C ARG A 159 9.98 30.19 -21.85
N LEU A 160 10.15 30.83 -20.70
CA LEU A 160 11.45 31.38 -20.33
C LEU A 160 12.49 30.25 -20.19
N PRO A 161 13.72 30.47 -20.66
CA PRO A 161 14.78 29.48 -20.54
C PRO A 161 15.22 29.31 -19.09
N SER A 162 15.67 28.11 -18.75
CA SER A 162 16.25 27.81 -17.44
C SER A 162 17.66 28.38 -17.35
N ILE A 163 17.84 29.50 -16.63
CA ILE A 163 19.15 30.08 -16.37
C ILE A 163 19.51 29.89 -14.90
N ASP A 164 20.64 29.24 -14.63
CA ASP A 164 21.21 29.21 -13.28
C ASP A 164 22.29 30.30 -13.15
N PRO A 165 22.06 31.35 -12.35
CA PRO A 165 22.99 32.48 -12.22
C PRO A 165 24.33 32.11 -11.58
N ASN A 166 24.41 30.98 -10.87
CA ASN A 166 25.65 30.55 -10.19
C ASN A 166 26.53 29.65 -11.06
N THR A 167 26.00 29.11 -12.15
CA THR A 167 26.75 28.22 -13.06
C THR A 167 27.68 29.00 -14.00
N ARG A 168 28.59 28.29 -14.66
CA ARG A 168 29.60 28.85 -15.55
C ARG A 168 28.93 29.35 -16.82
N THR A 169 28.92 30.66 -16.99
CA THR A 169 28.14 31.34 -18.00
C THR A 169 29.06 32.11 -18.93
N LEU A 170 28.87 31.97 -20.23
CA LEU A 170 29.38 32.88 -21.24
C LEU A 170 28.21 33.75 -21.68
N LEU A 171 28.38 35.06 -21.65
CA LEU A 171 27.34 36.02 -22.02
C LEU A 171 27.79 36.74 -23.28
N ILE A 172 27.00 36.66 -24.33
CA ILE A 172 27.35 37.15 -25.68
C ILE A 172 26.64 38.48 -25.89
N CYS A 173 27.39 39.58 -25.95
CA CYS A 173 26.89 40.93 -26.09
C CYS A 173 27.52 41.67 -27.27
N GLY A 174 26.90 42.77 -27.69
CA GLY A 174 27.35 43.59 -28.82
C GLY A 174 26.17 44.20 -29.57
N TYR A 175 26.48 44.94 -30.65
CA TYR A 175 25.47 45.56 -31.51
C TYR A 175 24.52 44.54 -32.18
N PRO A 176 23.33 44.94 -32.64
CA PRO A 176 22.53 44.13 -33.55
C PRO A 176 23.35 43.71 -34.80
N ASN A 177 22.99 42.60 -35.43
CA ASN A 177 23.58 42.12 -36.70
C ASN A 177 25.09 41.80 -36.73
N VAL A 178 25.82 41.87 -35.61
CA VAL A 178 27.25 41.49 -35.56
C VAL A 178 27.51 39.98 -35.60
N GLY A 179 26.47 39.14 -35.57
CA GLY A 179 26.59 37.67 -35.64
C GLY A 179 26.60 36.92 -34.31
N LYS A 180 26.09 37.52 -33.23
CA LYS A 180 25.97 36.89 -31.89
C LYS A 180 25.19 35.57 -31.90
N SER A 181 23.99 35.59 -32.48
CA SER A 181 23.11 34.42 -32.55
C SER A 181 23.68 33.32 -33.47
N SER A 182 24.39 33.71 -34.54
CA SER A 182 25.14 32.77 -35.38
C SER A 182 26.25 32.07 -34.60
N PHE A 183 27.00 32.81 -33.77
CA PHE A 183 28.00 32.21 -32.90
C PHE A 183 27.38 31.21 -31.92
N LEU A 184 26.27 31.57 -31.26
CA LEU A 184 25.56 30.66 -30.34
C LEU A 184 25.15 29.35 -31.04
N LYS A 185 24.66 29.43 -32.27
CA LYS A 185 24.27 28.29 -33.11
C LYS A 185 25.47 27.43 -33.54
N SER A 186 26.64 28.04 -33.75
CA SER A 186 27.87 27.31 -34.09
C SER A 186 28.48 26.59 -32.88
N ILE A 187 28.38 27.16 -31.67
CA ILE A 187 28.97 26.56 -30.46
C ILE A 187 28.04 25.56 -29.76
N THR A 188 26.72 25.68 -29.93
CA THR A 188 25.73 24.89 -29.20
C THR A 188 24.64 24.36 -30.13
N ARG A 189 23.83 23.41 -29.65
CA ARG A 189 22.65 22.91 -30.38
C ARG A 189 21.41 23.82 -30.21
N ALA A 190 21.58 25.07 -29.78
CA ALA A 190 20.47 25.99 -29.63
C ALA A 190 19.92 26.37 -31.01
N ASP A 191 18.60 26.30 -31.16
CA ASP A 191 17.92 26.75 -32.37
C ASP A 191 17.52 28.22 -32.19
N VAL A 192 18.27 29.09 -32.86
CA VAL A 192 18.07 30.54 -32.83
C VAL A 192 17.95 31.04 -34.26
N ASP A 193 16.97 31.90 -34.49
CA ASP A 193 16.74 32.53 -35.79
C ASP A 193 17.84 33.57 -36.07
N VAL A 194 18.48 33.45 -37.23
CA VAL A 194 19.48 34.39 -37.72
C VAL A 194 18.91 35.05 -38.96
N GLN A 195 18.66 36.35 -38.86
CA GLN A 195 18.13 37.17 -39.95
C GLN A 195 18.93 38.47 -40.05
N PRO A 196 19.00 39.13 -41.23
CA PRO A 196 19.86 40.29 -41.44
C PRO A 196 19.31 41.62 -40.87
N TYR A 197 18.17 41.60 -40.17
CA TYR A 197 17.55 42.80 -39.59
C TYR A 197 17.70 42.84 -38.07
N ALA A 198 17.82 44.04 -37.50
CA ALA A 198 18.00 44.24 -36.06
C ALA A 198 16.84 43.67 -35.22
N PHE A 199 17.14 43.33 -33.96
CA PHE A 199 16.18 42.75 -33.01
C PHE A 199 15.54 41.43 -33.46
N THR A 200 16.28 40.60 -34.21
CA THR A 200 15.88 39.21 -34.49
C THR A 200 15.64 38.44 -33.19
N THR A 201 16.51 38.65 -32.19
CA THR A 201 16.35 38.09 -30.83
C THR A 201 15.76 39.15 -29.89
N LYS A 202 14.54 38.89 -29.38
CA LYS A 202 13.81 39.77 -28.45
C LYS A 202 13.88 39.32 -26.99
N SER A 203 14.42 38.14 -26.75
CA SER A 203 14.56 37.50 -25.45
C SER A 203 15.93 36.87 -25.32
N LEU A 204 16.37 36.63 -24.08
CA LEU A 204 17.58 35.89 -23.79
C LEU A 204 17.43 34.43 -24.27
N PHE A 205 18.36 33.96 -25.09
CA PHE A 205 18.44 32.55 -25.50
C PHE A 205 19.59 31.86 -24.80
N VAL A 206 19.41 30.58 -24.43
CA VAL A 206 20.41 29.81 -23.70
C VAL A 206 20.80 28.60 -24.53
N GLY A 207 22.08 28.50 -24.85
CA GLY A 207 22.72 27.31 -25.37
C GLY A 207 23.54 26.63 -24.29
N HIS A 208 23.61 25.31 -24.34
CA HIS A 208 24.49 24.55 -23.48
C HIS A 208 25.53 23.79 -24.29
N PHE A 209 26.75 23.73 -23.76
CA PHE A 209 27.85 22.97 -24.35
C PHE A 209 28.74 22.40 -23.25
N ASP A 210 29.52 21.39 -23.61
CA ASP A 210 30.43 20.71 -22.69
C ASP A 210 31.88 21.05 -23.07
N TYR A 211 32.69 21.41 -22.07
CA TYR A 211 34.11 21.70 -22.23
C TYR A 211 34.88 21.24 -20.99
N LYS A 212 35.99 20.50 -21.19
CA LYS A 212 36.77 19.86 -20.09
C LYS A 212 35.90 19.10 -19.09
N TYR A 213 34.94 18.32 -19.60
CA TYR A 213 33.95 17.56 -18.80
C TYR A 213 33.08 18.42 -17.86
N LEU A 214 33.01 19.72 -18.10
CA LEU A 214 32.16 20.65 -17.37
C LEU A 214 31.06 21.19 -18.29
N ARG A 215 29.85 21.30 -17.75
CA ARG A 215 28.73 21.97 -18.41
C ARG A 215 28.89 23.48 -18.34
N PHE A 216 28.83 24.13 -19.49
CA PHE A 216 28.76 25.59 -19.62
C PHE A 216 27.41 25.99 -20.20
N GLN A 217 26.96 27.19 -19.84
CA GLN A 217 25.83 27.85 -20.46
C GLN A 217 26.33 29.07 -21.24
N ALA A 218 25.93 29.17 -22.50
CA ALA A 218 26.10 30.36 -23.32
C ALA A 218 24.75 31.07 -23.41
N ILE A 219 24.73 32.36 -23.12
CA ILE A 219 23.52 33.18 -23.16
C ILE A 219 23.71 34.23 -24.24
N ASP A 220 22.84 34.17 -25.24
CA ASP A 220 22.74 35.19 -26.28
C ASP A 220 21.80 36.29 -25.80
N THR A 221 22.31 37.53 -25.83
CA THR A 221 21.54 38.72 -25.43
C THR A 221 21.03 39.45 -26.66
N PRO A 222 19.81 39.99 -26.63
CA PRO A 222 19.37 41.00 -27.60
C PRO A 222 20.42 42.10 -27.78
N GLY A 223 20.54 42.63 -29.01
CA GLY A 223 21.46 43.73 -29.29
C GLY A 223 21.16 44.95 -28.41
N ILE A 224 22.24 45.54 -27.88
CA ILE A 224 22.17 46.75 -27.05
C ILE A 224 22.58 47.94 -27.93
N LEU A 225 21.86 49.04 -27.81
CA LEU A 225 22.22 50.33 -28.42
C LEU A 225 22.70 51.32 -27.36
N ASP A 226 23.42 52.35 -27.79
CA ASP A 226 24.02 53.37 -26.92
C ASP A 226 22.97 54.45 -26.58
N HIS A 227 21.97 54.07 -25.79
CA HIS A 227 20.99 54.98 -25.20
C HIS A 227 21.25 55.13 -23.69
N PRO A 228 20.89 56.27 -23.07
CA PRO A 228 20.89 56.38 -21.62
C PRO A 228 20.00 55.29 -20.99
N LEU A 229 20.41 54.75 -19.83
CA LEU A 229 19.70 53.65 -19.14
C LEU A 229 18.19 53.91 -18.92
N GLU A 230 17.78 55.18 -18.79
CA GLU A 230 16.40 55.59 -18.55
C GLU A 230 15.51 55.52 -19.80
N GLU A 231 16.10 55.59 -21.00
CA GLU A 231 15.39 55.57 -22.29
C GLU A 231 15.43 54.19 -22.96
N MET A 232 16.04 53.20 -22.31
CA MET A 232 16.20 51.87 -22.88
C MET A 232 14.90 51.08 -22.92
N ASN A 233 14.74 50.31 -23.99
CA ASN A 233 13.58 49.46 -24.17
C ASN A 233 13.58 48.27 -23.21
N THR A 234 12.41 47.65 -23.00
CA THR A 234 12.28 46.43 -22.19
C THR A 234 13.14 45.27 -22.71
N ILE A 235 13.43 45.22 -24.02
CA ILE A 235 14.30 44.23 -24.65
C ILE A 235 15.77 44.46 -24.27
N GLU A 236 16.23 45.71 -24.29
CA GLU A 236 17.60 46.08 -23.96
C GLU A 236 17.87 45.96 -22.45
N MET A 237 16.86 46.31 -21.64
CA MET A 237 16.90 46.13 -20.20
C MET A 237 17.06 44.66 -19.80
N GLN A 238 16.54 43.70 -20.58
CA GLN A 238 16.83 42.27 -20.33
C GLN A 238 18.32 41.97 -20.48
N SER A 239 18.97 42.49 -21.52
CA SER A 239 20.41 42.32 -21.71
C SER A 239 21.20 42.94 -20.55
N ILE A 240 20.81 44.11 -20.06
CA ILE A 240 21.45 44.73 -18.89
C ILE A 240 21.24 43.91 -17.62
N THR A 241 20.03 43.41 -17.35
CA THR A 241 19.80 42.57 -16.17
C THR A 241 20.66 41.30 -16.20
N ALA A 242 20.87 40.71 -17.38
CA ALA A 242 21.77 39.59 -17.58
C ALA A 242 23.23 39.98 -17.34
N ILE A 243 23.68 41.09 -17.94
CA ILE A 243 25.04 41.63 -17.73
C ILE A 243 25.28 41.97 -16.27
N ALA A 244 24.33 42.53 -15.53
CA ALA A 244 24.54 42.97 -14.15
C ALA A 244 24.63 41.78 -13.18
N HIS A 245 23.65 40.88 -13.21
CA HIS A 245 23.50 39.86 -12.16
C HIS A 245 24.21 38.53 -12.43
N LEU A 246 24.50 38.20 -13.68
CA LEU A 246 25.12 36.91 -13.99
C LEU A 246 26.61 36.94 -13.74
N ARG A 247 27.13 35.90 -13.07
CA ARG A 247 28.56 35.68 -12.87
C ARG A 247 29.15 34.98 -14.09
N SER A 248 29.28 35.73 -15.17
CA SER A 248 29.68 35.25 -16.49
C SER A 248 31.01 35.85 -16.96
N ALA A 249 31.66 35.17 -17.91
CA ALA A 249 32.58 35.83 -18.82
C ALA A 249 31.77 36.49 -19.93
N ILE A 250 32.10 37.74 -20.25
CA ILE A 250 31.41 38.55 -21.24
C ILE A 250 32.22 38.50 -22.53
N LEU A 251 31.56 38.08 -23.61
CA LEU A 251 32.09 38.11 -24.96
C LEU A 251 31.44 39.30 -25.67
N TYR A 252 32.20 40.38 -25.87
CA TYR A 252 31.75 41.53 -26.61
C TYR A 252 32.09 41.36 -28.09
N PHE A 253 31.06 41.12 -28.91
CA PHE A 253 31.19 40.92 -30.34
C PHE A 253 31.25 42.25 -31.07
N MET A 254 32.30 42.43 -31.87
CA MET A 254 32.51 43.56 -32.76
C MET A 254 32.57 43.08 -34.21
N ASP A 255 32.08 43.91 -35.11
CA ASP A 255 32.15 43.72 -36.56
C ASP A 255 32.96 44.86 -37.18
N LEU A 256 34.15 44.55 -37.69
CA LEU A 256 35.04 45.52 -38.32
C LEU A 256 34.63 45.85 -39.77
N SER A 257 33.75 45.06 -40.38
CA SER A 257 33.34 45.24 -41.78
C SER A 257 32.26 46.30 -41.99
N GLU A 258 31.74 46.90 -40.90
CA GLU A 258 30.63 47.87 -40.87
C GLU A 258 29.30 47.39 -41.49
N GLN A 259 29.22 46.12 -41.93
CA GLN A 259 28.01 45.50 -42.48
C GLN A 259 26.85 45.43 -41.47
N CYS A 260 27.13 45.57 -40.17
CA CYS A 260 26.11 45.62 -39.13
C CYS A 260 25.26 46.91 -39.18
N GLY A 261 25.66 47.92 -39.96
CA GLY A 261 24.98 49.20 -40.10
C GLY A 261 25.45 50.28 -39.11
N TYR A 262 26.53 50.01 -38.37
CA TYR A 262 27.13 50.93 -37.39
C TYR A 262 28.64 51.00 -37.58
N SER A 263 29.21 52.19 -37.35
CA SER A 263 30.66 52.42 -37.47
C SER A 263 31.44 51.71 -36.36
N VAL A 264 32.71 51.42 -36.61
CA VAL A 264 33.61 50.86 -35.57
C VAL A 264 33.72 51.80 -34.37
N SER A 265 33.73 53.12 -34.60
CA SER A 265 33.81 54.12 -33.55
C SER A 265 32.62 54.07 -32.59
N ASP A 266 31.41 53.82 -33.09
CA ASP A 266 30.20 53.70 -32.26
C ASP A 266 30.20 52.39 -31.47
N GLN A 267 30.72 51.31 -32.07
CA GLN A 267 30.95 50.04 -31.37
C GLN A 267 31.90 50.21 -30.17
N ILE A 268 32.91 51.07 -30.30
CA ILE A 268 33.86 51.40 -29.24
C ILE A 268 33.20 52.29 -28.17
N LYS A 269 32.36 53.27 -28.57
CA LYS A 269 31.61 54.12 -27.62
C LYS A 269 30.68 53.29 -26.73
N LEU A 270 29.91 52.36 -27.32
CA LEU A 270 29.05 51.47 -26.56
C LEU A 270 29.85 50.63 -25.56
N PHE A 271 31.00 50.08 -25.97
CA PHE A 271 31.85 49.32 -25.05
C PHE A 271 32.28 50.17 -23.84
N ASN A 272 32.64 51.43 -24.07
CA ASN A 272 33.01 52.35 -23.00
C ASN A 272 31.83 52.74 -22.11
N SER A 273 30.61 52.86 -22.66
CA SER A 273 29.41 53.19 -21.87
C SER A 273 28.98 52.03 -20.97
N ILE A 274 29.09 50.78 -21.43
CA ILE A 274 28.75 49.58 -20.65
C ILE A 274 29.89 49.07 -19.76
N LYS A 275 31.13 49.56 -19.95
CA LYS A 275 32.32 49.18 -19.16
C LYS A 275 32.12 49.16 -17.64
N PRO A 276 31.40 50.12 -17.01
CA PRO A 276 31.16 50.08 -15.57
C PRO A 276 30.42 48.82 -15.09
N LEU A 277 29.56 48.24 -15.95
CA LEU A 277 28.81 47.02 -15.66
C LEU A 277 29.68 45.76 -15.67
N PHE A 278 30.90 45.85 -16.21
CA PHE A 278 31.84 44.74 -16.32
C PHE A 278 32.76 44.58 -15.11
N SER A 279 32.58 45.39 -14.07
CA SER A 279 33.37 45.27 -12.84
C SER A 279 33.26 43.86 -12.24
N ASN A 280 34.41 43.29 -11.87
CA ASN A 280 34.57 41.91 -11.38
C ASN A 280 34.17 40.81 -12.39
N LYS A 281 34.23 41.07 -13.70
CA LYS A 281 33.95 40.09 -14.75
C LYS A 281 35.08 40.04 -15.77
N LEU A 282 35.32 38.85 -16.32
CA LEU A 282 36.20 38.69 -17.45
C LEU A 282 35.51 39.19 -18.71
N VAL A 283 36.17 40.06 -19.44
CA VAL A 283 35.70 40.60 -20.71
C VAL A 283 36.65 40.16 -21.81
N PHE A 284 36.09 39.70 -22.92
CA PHE A 284 36.80 39.40 -24.15
C PHE A 284 36.21 40.23 -25.27
N ILE A 285 37.07 40.79 -26.11
CA ILE A 285 36.64 41.42 -27.35
C ILE A 285 36.80 40.42 -28.46
N VAL A 286 35.71 40.21 -29.17
CA VAL A 286 35.57 39.13 -30.12
C VAL A 286 35.24 39.76 -31.46
N VAL A 287 36.23 39.82 -32.35
CA VAL A 287 36.06 40.33 -33.71
C VAL A 287 35.49 39.22 -34.58
N ASN A 288 34.28 39.45 -35.11
CA ASN A 288 33.60 38.52 -36.01
C ASN A 288 33.72 39.00 -37.47
N LYS A 289 33.43 38.10 -38.41
CA LYS A 289 33.49 38.32 -39.88
C LYS A 289 34.89 38.60 -40.44
N ILE A 290 35.90 37.91 -39.90
CA ILE A 290 37.29 38.01 -40.40
C ILE A 290 37.47 37.55 -41.86
N ASP A 291 36.49 36.86 -42.43
CA ASP A 291 36.43 36.49 -43.83
C ASP A 291 36.26 37.69 -44.77
N VAL A 292 35.67 38.79 -44.28
CA VAL A 292 35.50 40.03 -45.04
C VAL A 292 36.62 41.00 -44.78
N MET A 293 36.93 41.25 -43.51
CA MET A 293 37.95 42.23 -43.12
C MET A 293 38.70 41.76 -41.88
N ARG A 294 40.03 41.70 -41.98
CA ARG A 294 40.89 41.33 -40.86
C ARG A 294 41.32 42.58 -40.07
N PRO A 295 41.66 42.45 -38.78
CA PRO A 295 42.19 43.57 -37.99
C PRO A 295 43.49 44.19 -38.55
N GLU A 296 44.21 43.45 -39.40
CA GLU A 296 45.43 43.92 -40.06
C GLU A 296 45.16 44.93 -41.18
N ASP A 297 44.01 44.81 -41.84
CA ASP A 297 43.59 45.62 -43.00
C ASP A 297 42.84 46.91 -42.60
N LEU A 298 42.77 47.21 -41.30
CA LEU A 298 42.05 48.36 -40.76
C LEU A 298 42.84 49.67 -40.91
N ASP A 299 42.13 50.79 -41.06
CA ASP A 299 42.75 52.12 -41.09
C ASP A 299 43.61 52.36 -39.83
N PRO A 300 44.77 53.03 -39.97
CA PRO A 300 45.68 53.23 -38.84
C PRO A 300 45.03 54.01 -37.68
N ALA A 301 44.06 54.90 -37.96
CA ALA A 301 43.35 55.65 -36.94
C ALA A 301 42.41 54.77 -36.08
N THR A 302 41.62 53.90 -36.70
CA THR A 302 40.71 52.98 -35.97
C THR A 302 41.48 51.86 -35.29
N LYS A 303 42.61 51.44 -35.86
CA LYS A 303 43.54 50.50 -35.21
C LYS A 303 44.13 51.08 -33.93
N GLU A 304 44.53 52.36 -33.93
CA GLU A 304 44.96 53.03 -32.70
C GLU A 304 43.84 53.10 -31.64
N GLU A 305 42.59 53.35 -32.04
CA GLU A 305 41.45 53.36 -31.09
C GLU A 305 41.22 51.97 -30.47
N LEU A 306 41.32 50.93 -31.28
CA LEU A 306 41.23 49.53 -30.87
C LEU A 306 42.36 49.16 -29.90
N ASP A 307 43.61 49.52 -30.23
CA ASP A 307 44.79 49.25 -29.40
C ASP A 307 44.76 50.03 -28.07
N LYS A 308 44.29 51.28 -28.10
CA LYS A 308 44.02 52.08 -26.88
C LYS A 308 43.02 51.35 -25.99
N LEU A 309 41.96 50.80 -26.56
CA LEU A 309 40.96 50.06 -25.82
C LEU A 309 41.57 48.80 -25.17
N LEU A 310 42.34 48.00 -25.90
CA LEU A 310 43.00 46.79 -25.36
C LEU A 310 43.93 47.11 -24.20
N THR A 311 44.75 48.15 -24.35
CA THR A 311 45.78 48.55 -23.37
C THR A 311 45.14 49.04 -22.07
N ILE A 312 44.10 49.88 -22.17
CA ILE A 312 43.42 50.49 -21.02
C ILE A 312 42.57 49.47 -20.25
N SER A 313 42.05 48.46 -20.95
CA SER A 313 41.10 47.52 -20.37
C SER A 313 41.73 46.20 -19.92
N GLY A 314 42.96 45.89 -20.35
CA GLY A 314 43.60 44.59 -20.08
C GLY A 314 42.80 43.42 -20.68
N VAL A 315 42.05 43.70 -21.74
CA VAL A 315 41.13 42.76 -22.40
C VAL A 315 41.84 42.06 -23.55
N GLU A 316 41.62 40.75 -23.67
CA GLU A 316 42.16 39.93 -24.74
C GLU A 316 41.27 40.05 -25.99
N MET A 317 41.89 40.30 -27.14
CA MET A 317 41.22 40.28 -28.44
C MET A 317 41.28 38.88 -29.02
N LEU A 318 40.13 38.40 -29.49
CA LEU A 318 40.00 37.13 -30.19
C LEU A 318 39.31 37.35 -31.53
N GLN A 319 39.68 36.54 -32.52
CA GLN A 319 39.21 36.65 -33.89
C GLN A 319 38.42 35.38 -34.25
N LEU A 320 37.27 35.53 -34.92
CA LEU A 320 36.55 34.41 -35.50
C LEU A 320 35.79 34.78 -36.78
N SER A 321 35.44 33.75 -37.54
CA SER A 321 34.39 33.84 -38.55
C SER A 321 33.37 32.72 -38.34
N CYS A 322 32.09 33.11 -38.25
CA CYS A 322 30.99 32.16 -38.14
C CYS A 322 30.67 31.46 -39.47
N THR A 323 31.06 32.02 -40.62
CA THR A 323 30.80 31.47 -41.96
C THR A 323 31.81 30.38 -42.30
N THR A 324 33.11 30.64 -42.08
CA THR A 324 34.19 29.68 -42.33
C THR A 324 34.45 28.74 -41.15
N THR A 325 33.82 28.98 -40.00
CA THR A 325 34.03 28.29 -38.70
C THR A 325 35.44 28.42 -38.12
N GLU A 326 36.27 29.27 -38.72
CA GLU A 326 37.62 29.58 -38.24
C GLU A 326 37.57 30.37 -36.92
N GLY A 327 38.41 30.00 -35.95
CA GLY A 327 38.53 30.71 -34.67
C GLY A 327 37.40 30.46 -33.66
N VAL A 328 36.25 29.89 -34.05
CA VAL A 328 35.09 29.66 -33.16
C VAL A 328 35.47 28.79 -31.95
N THR A 329 36.19 27.70 -32.18
CA THR A 329 36.63 26.78 -31.12
C THR A 329 37.73 27.40 -30.24
N ALA A 330 38.63 28.18 -30.83
CA ALA A 330 39.69 28.89 -30.10
C ALA A 330 39.10 29.90 -29.12
N VAL A 331 38.15 30.73 -29.58
CA VAL A 331 37.44 31.70 -28.74
C VAL A 331 36.74 31.02 -27.58
N LYS A 332 36.01 29.94 -27.87
CA LYS A 332 35.32 29.14 -26.85
C LYS A 332 36.29 28.63 -25.79
N ASN A 333 37.42 28.06 -26.20
CA ASN A 333 38.40 27.44 -25.30
C ASN A 333 39.08 28.50 -24.42
N ALA A 334 39.53 29.61 -25.00
CA ALA A 334 40.17 30.72 -24.28
C ALA A 334 39.25 31.31 -23.21
N ALA A 335 38.00 31.61 -23.57
CA ALA A 335 37.01 32.15 -22.64
C ALA A 335 36.70 31.17 -21.49
N CYS A 336 36.58 29.88 -21.80
CA CYS A 336 36.31 28.86 -20.78
C CYS A 336 37.50 28.66 -19.83
N ASP A 337 38.72 28.63 -20.33
CA ASP A 337 39.91 28.39 -19.51
C ASP A 337 40.17 29.52 -18.53
N ARG A 338 40.03 30.77 -18.98
CA ARG A 338 40.12 31.95 -18.12
C ARG A 338 39.02 31.97 -17.06
N LEU A 339 37.77 31.66 -17.44
CA LEU A 339 36.66 31.59 -16.50
C LEU A 339 36.86 30.47 -15.46
N ILE A 340 37.44 29.33 -15.86
CA ILE A 340 37.79 28.26 -14.92
C ILE A 340 38.88 28.74 -13.97
N ALA A 341 39.95 29.36 -14.47
CA ALA A 341 41.06 29.86 -13.65
C ALA A 341 40.58 30.85 -12.59
N GLU A 342 39.76 31.83 -12.98
CA GLU A 342 39.19 32.80 -12.04
C GLU A 342 38.29 32.11 -11.00
N ARG A 343 37.42 31.18 -11.41
CA ARG A 343 36.55 30.46 -10.47
C ARG A 343 37.32 29.56 -9.52
N VAL A 344 38.42 28.96 -9.95
CA VAL A 344 39.32 28.20 -9.08
C VAL A 344 40.00 29.15 -8.08
N ALA A 345 40.50 30.30 -8.52
CA ALA A 345 41.07 31.31 -7.63
C ALA A 345 40.07 31.82 -6.58
N GLN A 346 38.82 32.11 -6.98
CA GLN A 346 37.75 32.50 -6.07
C GLN A 346 37.40 31.38 -5.06
N LYS A 347 37.37 30.12 -5.53
CA LYS A 347 37.14 28.96 -4.64
C LYS A 347 38.27 28.75 -3.64
N LEU A 348 39.52 28.93 -4.06
CA LEU A 348 40.67 28.86 -3.15
C LEU A 348 40.58 29.96 -2.10
N LYS A 349 40.34 31.23 -2.52
CA LYS A 349 40.19 32.38 -1.62
C LYS A 349 39.06 32.19 -0.61
N THR A 350 37.93 31.62 -1.04
CA THR A 350 36.77 31.37 -0.16
C THR A 350 37.00 30.18 0.78
N GLY A 351 37.82 29.21 0.38
CA GLY A 351 38.06 27.95 1.11
C GLY A 351 39.26 27.99 2.06
N THR A 352 40.08 29.04 2.02
CA THR A 352 41.20 29.26 2.94
C THR A 352 40.79 30.16 4.11
N ASN A 353 41.03 29.72 5.34
CA ASN A 353 40.93 30.59 6.52
C ASN A 353 42.09 31.59 6.54
N GLY A 354 42.03 32.64 7.37
CA GLY A 354 43.10 33.64 7.53
C GLY A 354 44.47 33.06 7.94
N SER A 355 44.52 31.80 8.38
CA SER A 355 45.72 31.02 8.70
C SER A 355 46.30 30.23 7.51
N GLY A 356 45.75 30.35 6.31
CA GLY A 356 46.21 29.62 5.11
C GLY A 356 45.86 28.13 5.06
N THR A 357 45.23 27.59 6.11
CA THR A 357 44.76 26.20 6.13
C THR A 357 43.43 26.06 5.35
N PRO A 358 43.34 25.17 4.35
CA PRO A 358 42.09 24.90 3.63
C PRO A 358 41.07 24.24 4.57
N SER A 359 39.87 24.81 4.69
CA SER A 359 38.82 24.34 5.61
C SER A 359 37.52 24.02 4.89
N GLY A 360 36.72 23.11 5.47
CA GLY A 360 35.38 22.73 4.99
C GLY A 360 35.41 22.02 3.63
N ARG A 361 34.56 22.48 2.70
CA ARG A 361 34.36 21.85 1.39
C ARG A 361 35.63 21.76 0.52
N LEU A 362 36.60 22.67 0.72
CA LEU A 362 37.86 22.61 -0.03
C LEU A 362 38.74 21.44 0.46
N GLY A 363 38.72 21.14 1.76
CA GLY A 363 39.42 19.97 2.33
C GLY A 363 38.89 18.66 1.75
N ASP A 364 37.57 18.50 1.68
CA ASP A 364 36.94 17.32 1.05
C ASP A 364 37.33 17.16 -0.42
N VAL A 365 37.44 18.28 -1.16
CA VAL A 365 37.84 18.28 -2.57
C VAL A 365 39.33 17.94 -2.70
N LEU A 366 40.19 18.48 -1.83
CA LEU A 366 41.62 18.15 -1.83
C LEU A 366 41.87 16.67 -1.53
N ALA A 367 41.10 16.06 -0.62
CA ALA A 367 41.15 14.63 -0.36
C ALA A 367 40.80 13.78 -1.61
N ARG A 368 39.89 14.27 -2.47
CA ARG A 368 39.54 13.61 -3.74
C ARG A 368 40.57 13.83 -4.85
N ILE A 369 41.24 14.99 -4.86
CA ILE A 369 42.29 15.31 -5.84
C ILE A 369 43.59 14.57 -5.49
N HIS A 370 43.83 14.31 -4.20
CA HIS A 370 45.00 13.60 -3.75
C HIS A 370 45.02 12.14 -4.25
N VAL A 371 45.93 11.85 -5.17
CA VAL A 371 46.19 10.49 -5.65
C VAL A 371 47.15 9.81 -4.69
N ALA A 372 46.71 8.71 -4.07
CA ALA A 372 47.56 7.92 -3.18
C ALA A 372 48.70 7.25 -3.96
N GLN A 373 49.93 7.38 -3.46
CA GLN A 373 51.10 6.70 -4.02
C GLN A 373 51.39 5.43 -3.23
N PRO A 374 51.59 4.27 -3.89
CA PRO A 374 51.92 3.03 -3.21
C PRO A 374 53.36 3.07 -2.65
N LEU A 375 53.57 2.51 -1.45
CA LEU A 375 54.85 2.50 -0.72
C LEU A 375 55.86 1.44 -1.19
N GLY A 376 55.51 0.60 -2.17
CA GLY A 376 56.39 -0.42 -2.75
C GLY A 376 55.68 -1.75 -3.02
N GLY A 377 56.13 -2.46 -4.07
CA GLY A 377 55.61 -3.74 -4.54
C GLY A 377 55.21 -3.71 -6.02
N VAL A 378 55.89 -4.50 -6.86
CA VAL A 378 55.54 -4.61 -8.29
C VAL A 378 54.39 -5.61 -8.42
N ARG A 379 53.20 -5.12 -8.77
CA ARG A 379 52.08 -5.95 -9.24
C ARG A 379 51.89 -5.67 -10.71
N GLU A 380 52.22 -6.63 -11.55
CA GLU A 380 52.04 -6.50 -12.99
C GLU A 380 50.55 -6.56 -13.33
N THR A 381 50.11 -5.70 -14.25
CA THR A 381 48.74 -5.75 -14.80
C THR A 381 48.68 -6.83 -15.87
N PHE A 382 47.91 -7.90 -15.63
CA PHE A 382 47.70 -8.95 -16.63
C PHE A 382 46.55 -8.58 -17.58
N ILE A 383 46.88 -8.18 -18.80
CA ILE A 383 45.91 -7.95 -19.89
C ILE A 383 46.14 -9.05 -20.93
N PRO A 384 45.19 -10.01 -21.10
CA PRO A 384 45.34 -11.09 -22.06
C PRO A 384 45.52 -10.58 -23.50
N ASP A 385 46.37 -11.26 -24.28
CA ASP A 385 46.65 -10.90 -25.68
C ASP A 385 45.39 -10.89 -26.55
N ALA A 386 44.40 -11.75 -26.22
CA ALA A 386 43.11 -11.78 -26.89
C ALA A 386 42.35 -10.45 -26.81
N VAL A 387 42.50 -9.67 -25.72
CA VAL A 387 41.86 -8.35 -25.55
C VAL A 387 42.66 -7.28 -26.29
N GLN A 388 44.00 -7.37 -26.29
CA GLN A 388 44.85 -6.42 -27.01
C GLN A 388 44.66 -6.51 -28.53
N ASN A 389 44.48 -7.73 -29.04
CA ASN A 389 44.25 -7.99 -30.46
C ASN A 389 42.79 -7.82 -30.89
N LEU A 390 41.87 -7.54 -29.96
CA LEU A 390 40.45 -7.41 -30.27
C LEU A 390 40.18 -6.10 -31.03
N LYS A 391 39.64 -6.21 -32.25
CA LYS A 391 39.19 -5.05 -33.02
C LYS A 391 38.10 -4.28 -32.27
N LYS A 392 38.19 -2.95 -32.25
CA LYS A 392 37.17 -2.09 -31.65
C LYS A 392 35.83 -2.30 -32.36
N TYR A 393 34.78 -2.52 -31.58
CA TYR A 393 33.44 -2.69 -32.12
C TYR A 393 32.93 -1.38 -32.75
N ASP A 394 32.60 -1.43 -34.04
CA ASP A 394 31.87 -0.38 -34.75
C ASP A 394 30.50 -0.92 -35.16
N LYS A 395 29.46 -0.14 -34.91
CA LYS A 395 28.08 -0.49 -35.26
C LYS A 395 27.85 -0.36 -36.77
N ASN A 396 28.58 0.52 -37.45
CA ASN A 396 28.35 0.81 -38.87
C ASN A 396 29.10 -0.12 -39.82
N ASP A 397 29.96 -1.00 -39.31
CA ASP A 397 30.72 -1.97 -40.10
C ASP A 397 29.85 -3.18 -40.50
N PRO A 398 29.77 -3.55 -41.80
CA PRO A 398 29.05 -4.73 -42.26
C PRO A 398 29.59 -6.07 -41.72
N GLU A 399 30.90 -6.19 -41.48
CA GLU A 399 31.54 -7.42 -40.98
C GLU A 399 31.66 -7.44 -39.45
N ARG A 400 30.80 -6.69 -38.75
CA ARG A 400 30.82 -6.66 -37.29
C ARG A 400 30.43 -8.02 -36.70
N ARG A 401 31.01 -8.36 -35.55
CA ARG A 401 30.57 -9.49 -34.73
C ARG A 401 29.09 -9.28 -34.37
N LYS A 402 28.23 -10.23 -34.74
CA LYS A 402 26.82 -10.23 -34.31
C LYS A 402 26.77 -10.30 -32.79
N LEU A 403 26.15 -9.31 -32.17
CA LEU A 403 25.87 -9.30 -30.73
C LEU A 403 24.56 -10.05 -30.48
N GLU A 404 24.39 -10.59 -29.27
CA GLU A 404 23.16 -11.30 -28.90
C GLU A 404 21.91 -10.43 -29.05
N ARG A 405 22.05 -9.10 -28.91
CA ARG A 405 20.98 -8.12 -29.17
C ARG A 405 20.53 -8.09 -30.63
N ASP A 406 21.44 -8.31 -31.58
CA ASP A 406 21.08 -8.37 -33.00
C ASP A 406 20.33 -9.68 -33.29
N ILE A 407 20.78 -10.79 -32.70
CA ILE A 407 20.13 -12.11 -32.78
C ILE A 407 18.72 -12.06 -32.16
N GLU A 408 18.57 -11.38 -31.02
CA GLU A 408 17.28 -11.13 -30.37
C GLU A 408 16.33 -10.38 -31.30
N VAL A 409 16.80 -9.34 -31.99
CA VAL A 409 15.98 -8.56 -32.93
C VAL A 409 15.61 -9.40 -34.17
N GLU A 410 16.52 -10.22 -34.69
CA GLU A 410 16.24 -11.15 -35.80
C GLU A 410 15.18 -12.19 -35.41
N ASN A 411 15.19 -12.68 -34.16
CA ASN A 411 14.33 -13.75 -33.67
C ASN A 411 13.03 -13.27 -32.99
N GLY A 412 12.53 -12.09 -33.36
CA GLY A 412 11.23 -11.59 -32.91
C GLY A 412 11.26 -10.56 -31.77
N GLY A 413 12.46 -10.13 -31.36
CA GLY A 413 12.67 -9.02 -30.43
C GLY A 413 12.43 -9.34 -28.95
N ALA A 414 12.55 -8.29 -28.14
CA ALA A 414 12.46 -8.37 -26.70
C ALA A 414 11.07 -8.86 -26.25
N GLY A 415 11.05 -10.03 -25.60
CA GLY A 415 9.84 -10.66 -25.04
C GLY A 415 9.36 -11.90 -25.80
N VAL A 416 9.81 -12.13 -27.04
CA VAL A 416 9.53 -13.36 -27.80
C VAL A 416 10.78 -14.24 -27.88
N TYR A 417 11.95 -13.62 -28.08
CA TYR A 417 13.21 -14.35 -28.11
C TYR A 417 13.50 -14.99 -26.75
N ASN A 418 13.74 -16.31 -26.76
CA ASN A 418 14.20 -17.05 -25.59
C ASN A 418 15.70 -17.31 -25.74
N VAL A 419 16.49 -16.72 -24.85
CA VAL A 419 17.95 -16.87 -24.85
C VAL A 419 18.32 -18.27 -24.39
N ASP A 420 19.00 -19.04 -25.25
CA ASP A 420 19.57 -20.33 -24.84
C ASP A 420 20.83 -20.11 -24.00
N LEU A 421 20.72 -20.33 -22.69
CA LEU A 421 21.82 -20.20 -21.74
C LEU A 421 22.91 -21.28 -21.94
N LYS A 422 22.55 -22.44 -22.52
CA LYS A 422 23.45 -23.59 -22.68
C LYS A 422 24.32 -23.51 -23.93
N LYS A 423 23.97 -22.65 -24.89
CA LYS A 423 24.65 -22.48 -26.19
C LYS A 423 26.15 -22.22 -26.09
N ASN A 424 26.61 -21.52 -25.05
CA ASN A 424 28.01 -21.08 -24.90
C ASN A 424 28.80 -21.90 -23.87
N TYR A 425 28.29 -23.06 -23.44
CA TYR A 425 29.03 -23.94 -22.54
C TYR A 425 30.15 -24.65 -23.28
N THR A 426 31.32 -24.69 -22.64
CA THR A 426 32.50 -25.42 -23.12
C THR A 426 32.67 -26.67 -22.25
N LEU A 427 31.94 -27.74 -22.61
CA LEU A 427 32.08 -29.06 -22.03
C LEU A 427 33.11 -29.90 -22.81
N ALA A 428 33.49 -31.05 -22.25
CA ALA A 428 34.42 -31.99 -22.90
C ALA A 428 33.87 -32.50 -24.24
N ASP A 429 32.58 -32.84 -24.28
CA ASP A 429 31.83 -33.18 -25.49
C ASP A 429 30.75 -32.13 -25.74
N SER A 430 30.66 -31.66 -26.99
CA SER A 430 29.67 -30.65 -27.39
C SER A 430 28.24 -31.16 -27.39
N ASP A 431 28.05 -32.47 -27.49
CA ASP A 431 26.74 -33.10 -27.64
C ASP A 431 25.94 -33.05 -26.33
N TRP A 432 26.61 -33.01 -25.18
CA TRP A 432 25.97 -33.01 -23.86
C TRP A 432 25.62 -31.60 -23.37
N ASN A 433 25.90 -30.56 -24.17
CA ASN A 433 25.62 -29.17 -23.78
C ASN A 433 24.14 -28.94 -23.45
N HIS A 434 23.22 -29.65 -24.13
CA HIS A 434 21.77 -29.48 -23.97
C HIS A 434 21.14 -30.43 -22.95
N ASP A 435 21.91 -31.34 -22.36
CA ASP A 435 21.40 -32.38 -21.46
C ASP A 435 20.75 -31.80 -20.19
N LYS A 436 19.72 -32.49 -19.70
CA LYS A 436 18.97 -32.11 -18.50
C LYS A 436 19.56 -32.83 -17.30
N ILE A 437 20.25 -32.09 -16.43
CA ILE A 437 20.78 -32.61 -15.17
C ILE A 437 19.60 -32.84 -14.21
N PRO A 438 19.37 -34.07 -13.73
CA PRO A 438 18.36 -34.31 -12.71
C PRO A 438 18.80 -33.67 -11.38
N GLU A 439 17.92 -32.88 -10.77
CA GLU A 439 18.27 -32.13 -9.54
C GLU A 439 17.89 -32.89 -8.26
N VAL A 440 16.78 -33.65 -8.30
CA VAL A 440 16.20 -34.30 -7.12
C VAL A 440 15.88 -35.76 -7.43
N TRP A 441 16.25 -36.65 -6.53
CA TRP A 441 15.92 -38.06 -6.55
C TRP A 441 15.46 -38.53 -5.16
N ASN A 442 14.24 -39.08 -5.08
CA ASN A 442 13.67 -39.65 -3.84
C ASN A 442 13.81 -38.75 -2.58
N GLY A 443 13.60 -37.44 -2.75
CA GLY A 443 13.67 -36.45 -1.66
C GLY A 443 15.08 -36.00 -1.26
N LYS A 444 16.12 -36.46 -1.98
CA LYS A 444 17.51 -36.01 -1.85
C LYS A 444 17.94 -35.23 -3.08
N ASN A 445 18.81 -34.23 -2.92
CA ASN A 445 19.37 -33.50 -4.06
C ASN A 445 20.54 -34.28 -4.65
N ILE A 446 20.67 -34.31 -5.97
CA ILE A 446 21.76 -35.04 -6.64
C ILE A 446 23.09 -34.31 -6.50
N TYR A 447 23.09 -32.97 -6.50
CA TYR A 447 24.30 -32.16 -6.32
C TYR A 447 25.07 -32.47 -5.03
N ASP A 448 24.38 -32.94 -3.99
CA ASP A 448 24.99 -33.32 -2.71
C ASP A 448 25.82 -34.62 -2.83
N PHE A 449 25.63 -35.38 -3.92
CA PHE A 449 26.30 -36.65 -4.23
C PHE A 449 27.19 -36.56 -5.49
N VAL A 450 27.41 -35.37 -6.07
CA VAL A 450 28.32 -35.23 -7.22
C VAL A 450 29.75 -35.13 -6.71
N ASP A 451 30.46 -36.26 -6.73
CA ASP A 451 31.88 -36.36 -6.42
C ASP A 451 32.62 -37.09 -7.57
N PRO A 452 33.84 -36.66 -7.96
CA PRO A 452 34.65 -37.38 -8.95
C PRO A 452 34.93 -38.84 -8.55
N ASP A 453 35.02 -39.12 -7.25
CA ASP A 453 35.46 -40.42 -6.71
C ASP A 453 34.31 -41.21 -6.04
N ILE A 454 33.04 -40.99 -6.44
CA ILE A 454 31.88 -41.60 -5.76
C ILE A 454 31.84 -43.13 -5.84
N GLU A 455 32.31 -43.72 -6.94
CA GLU A 455 32.33 -45.18 -7.13
C GLU A 455 33.25 -45.88 -6.13
N GLU A 456 34.37 -45.23 -5.75
CA GLU A 456 35.28 -45.77 -4.74
C GLU A 456 34.65 -45.75 -3.35
N LYS A 457 33.96 -44.66 -3.00
CA LYS A 457 33.23 -44.55 -1.73
C LYS A 457 32.08 -45.54 -1.64
N LEU A 458 31.35 -45.77 -2.74
CA LEU A 458 30.27 -46.75 -2.80
C LEU A 458 30.79 -48.17 -2.56
N ARG A 459 31.90 -48.53 -3.20
CA ARG A 459 32.53 -49.86 -3.02
C ARG A 459 32.94 -50.12 -1.57
N GLN A 460 33.50 -49.13 -0.88
CA GLN A 460 33.86 -49.26 0.54
C GLN A 460 32.63 -49.48 1.43
N LEU A 461 31.51 -48.84 1.09
CA LEU A 461 30.27 -48.98 1.85
C LEU A 461 29.60 -50.34 1.59
N GLU A 462 29.64 -50.85 0.36
CA GLU A 462 29.19 -52.20 0.03
C GLU A 462 30.01 -53.28 0.75
N GLU A 463 31.34 -53.12 0.83
CA GLU A 463 32.21 -54.01 1.61
C GLU A 463 31.90 -53.97 3.12
N GLU A 464 31.51 -52.81 3.65
CA GLU A 464 31.08 -52.65 5.04
C GLU A 464 29.73 -53.33 5.30
N GLU A 465 28.74 -53.16 4.42
CA GLU A 465 27.43 -53.82 4.51
C GLU A 465 27.55 -55.35 4.38
N GLU A 466 28.36 -55.86 3.45
CA GLU A 466 28.62 -57.31 3.33
C GLU A 466 29.23 -57.88 4.62
N LYS A 467 30.08 -57.11 5.29
CA LYS A 467 30.66 -57.49 6.58
C LYS A 467 29.60 -57.50 7.69
N LEU A 468 28.71 -56.51 7.74
CA LEU A 468 27.62 -56.42 8.72
C LEU A 468 26.56 -57.52 8.51
N GLU A 469 26.25 -57.87 7.26
CA GLU A 469 25.40 -59.02 6.93
C GLU A 469 26.06 -60.34 7.35
N ALA A 470 27.36 -60.52 7.10
CA ALA A 470 28.09 -61.71 7.55
C ALA A 470 28.15 -61.84 9.08
N GLU A 471 28.13 -60.72 9.80
CA GLU A 471 28.03 -60.68 11.27
C GLU A 471 26.60 -60.94 11.79
N GLY A 472 25.59 -61.03 10.91
CA GLY A 472 24.20 -61.34 11.26
C GLY A 472 23.42 -60.17 11.86
N TYR A 473 23.85 -58.92 11.65
CA TYR A 473 23.24 -57.74 12.28
C TYR A 473 21.78 -57.49 11.84
N TYR A 474 21.41 -57.93 10.63
CA TYR A 474 20.07 -57.75 10.05
C TYR A 474 19.14 -58.95 10.26
N ASP A 475 19.59 -60.02 10.91
CA ASP A 475 18.71 -61.11 11.32
C ASP A 475 17.89 -60.64 12.54
N SER A 476 16.69 -60.12 12.26
CA SER A 476 15.70 -59.87 13.31
C SER A 476 15.11 -61.21 13.74
N ASP A 477 15.62 -61.78 14.83
CA ASP A 477 14.98 -62.91 15.49
C ASP A 477 13.58 -62.49 16.00
N GLU A 478 12.55 -62.71 15.19
CA GLU A 478 11.16 -62.78 15.68
C GLU A 478 11.05 -64.05 16.53
N SER A 479 11.34 -63.92 17.83
CA SER A 479 11.06 -64.97 18.80
C SER A 479 9.57 -65.30 18.73
N ILE A 480 9.26 -66.55 18.37
CA ILE A 480 7.91 -67.11 18.39
C ILE A 480 7.30 -66.82 19.77
N GLU A 481 6.30 -65.92 19.84
CA GLU A 481 5.62 -65.57 21.10
C GLU A 481 5.07 -66.86 21.74
N GLU A 482 5.44 -67.13 23.00
CA GLU A 482 4.90 -68.26 23.76
C GLU A 482 3.37 -68.13 23.86
N ALA A 483 2.64 -69.25 23.76
CA ALA A 483 1.16 -69.26 23.71
C ALA A 483 0.49 -68.49 24.87
N GLU A 484 1.19 -68.37 26.01
CA GLU A 484 0.71 -67.64 27.18
C GLU A 484 0.56 -66.13 26.93
N ASP A 485 1.46 -65.50 26.18
CA ASP A 485 1.42 -64.06 25.93
C ASP A 485 0.35 -63.67 24.90
N ALA A 486 0.17 -64.51 23.87
CA ALA A 486 -0.95 -64.40 22.94
C ALA A 486 -2.30 -64.56 23.67
N GLU A 487 -2.39 -65.50 24.63
CA GLU A 487 -3.57 -65.66 25.48
C GLU A 487 -3.82 -64.44 26.37
N ILE A 488 -2.77 -63.84 26.96
CA ILE A 488 -2.92 -62.63 27.80
C ILE A 488 -3.47 -61.48 26.97
N ARG A 489 -2.98 -61.29 25.74
CA ARG A 489 -3.45 -60.23 24.84
C ARG A 489 -4.92 -60.47 24.44
N MET A 490 -5.30 -61.71 24.11
CA MET A 490 -6.69 -62.06 23.81
C MET A 490 -7.63 -61.86 25.02
N LYS A 491 -7.21 -62.27 26.23
CA LYS A 491 -7.95 -62.04 27.48
C LYS A 491 -8.10 -60.54 27.78
N ALA A 492 -7.06 -59.75 27.53
CA ALA A 492 -7.09 -58.30 27.75
C ALA A 492 -8.12 -57.59 26.86
N ASP A 493 -8.24 -58.00 25.60
CA ASP A 493 -9.22 -57.43 24.68
C ASP A 493 -10.66 -57.85 25.01
N LEU A 494 -10.88 -59.12 25.40
CA LEU A 494 -12.17 -59.57 25.94
C LEU A 494 -12.60 -58.77 27.19
N ILE A 495 -11.66 -58.44 28.07
CA ILE A 495 -11.93 -57.61 29.26
C ILE A 495 -12.32 -56.18 28.84
N ARG A 496 -11.64 -55.60 27.85
CA ARG A 496 -11.94 -54.25 27.34
C ARG A 496 -13.34 -54.22 26.73
N GLU A 497 -13.70 -55.21 25.92
CA GLU A 497 -15.01 -55.32 25.30
C GLU A 497 -16.12 -55.46 26.37
N LYS A 498 -15.95 -56.36 27.34
CA LYS A 498 -16.91 -56.56 28.43
C LYS A 498 -17.08 -55.30 29.29
N ARG A 499 -16.01 -54.51 29.51
CA ARG A 499 -16.09 -53.21 30.19
C ARG A 499 -16.91 -52.18 29.40
N VAL A 500 -16.80 -52.16 28.08
CA VAL A 500 -17.59 -51.27 27.22
C VAL A 500 -19.08 -51.67 27.26
N LEU A 501 -19.39 -52.97 27.18
CA LEU A 501 -20.77 -53.46 27.31
C LEU A 501 -21.39 -53.09 28.65
N LEU A 502 -20.68 -53.28 29.77
CA LEU A 502 -21.14 -52.87 31.10
C LEU A 502 -21.38 -51.36 31.20
N ARG A 503 -20.54 -50.54 30.56
CA ARG A 503 -20.70 -49.08 30.52
C ARG A 503 -21.96 -48.68 29.73
N ASN A 504 -22.24 -49.35 28.61
CA ASN A 504 -23.44 -49.12 27.81
C ASN A 504 -24.71 -49.55 28.56
N ASP A 505 -24.71 -50.73 29.19
CA ASP A 505 -25.81 -51.21 30.04
C ASP A 505 -26.08 -50.28 31.22
N ALA A 506 -25.02 -49.76 31.85
CA ALA A 506 -25.15 -48.78 32.93
C ALA A 506 -25.75 -47.46 32.44
N LYS A 507 -25.42 -46.99 31.23
CA LYS A 507 -26.06 -45.82 30.62
C LYS A 507 -27.56 -46.07 30.37
N MET A 508 -27.93 -47.24 29.86
CA MET A 508 -29.34 -47.60 29.63
C MET A 508 -30.12 -47.73 30.95
N ARG A 509 -29.54 -48.34 31.99
CA ARG A 509 -30.12 -48.42 33.33
C ARG A 509 -30.20 -47.07 34.06
N LYS A 510 -29.27 -46.16 33.80
CA LYS A 510 -29.21 -44.80 34.40
C LYS A 510 -29.84 -43.72 33.52
N SER A 511 -30.68 -44.08 32.54
CA SER A 511 -31.52 -43.14 31.78
C SER A 511 -32.53 -42.44 32.70
N LEU A 512 -32.02 -41.49 33.50
CA LEU A 512 -32.67 -40.79 34.60
C LEU A 512 -32.81 -39.32 34.21
N LYS A 513 -33.71 -39.05 33.26
CA LYS A 513 -34.23 -37.69 33.14
C LYS A 513 -35.63 -37.49 33.70
N ASN A 514 -36.40 -38.53 34.07
CA ASN A 514 -37.77 -38.28 34.59
C ASN A 514 -38.44 -39.29 35.58
N ARG A 515 -37.80 -40.35 36.15
CA ARG A 515 -38.40 -41.20 37.22
C ARG A 515 -37.37 -41.84 38.19
N ALA A 516 -37.76 -42.17 39.42
CA ALA A 516 -36.92 -42.87 40.41
C ALA A 516 -36.89 -44.41 40.21
N LEU A 517 -35.79 -45.07 40.58
CA LEU A 517 -35.60 -46.53 40.46
C LEU A 517 -36.31 -47.29 41.59
N ILE A 518 -36.99 -48.39 41.27
CA ILE A 518 -37.66 -49.27 42.25
C ILE A 518 -36.60 -50.02 43.08
N PRO A 519 -36.72 -50.08 44.42
CA PRO A 519 -35.77 -50.79 45.27
C PRO A 519 -35.79 -52.31 45.03
N ARG A 520 -34.61 -52.93 45.04
CA ARG A 520 -34.44 -54.36 44.72
C ARG A 520 -35.11 -55.30 45.73
N SER A 521 -35.33 -54.86 46.96
CA SER A 521 -36.01 -55.65 48.02
C SER A 521 -37.50 -55.88 47.75
N ALA A 522 -38.14 -55.00 46.97
CA ALA A 522 -39.56 -55.10 46.65
C ALA A 522 -39.85 -55.84 45.33
N LYS A 523 -38.82 -56.20 44.56
CA LYS A 523 -38.96 -56.82 43.23
C LYS A 523 -38.58 -58.29 43.30
N ALA A 524 -39.53 -59.19 43.04
CA ALA A 524 -39.26 -60.61 42.91
C ALA A 524 -38.42 -60.88 41.65
N LYS A 525 -37.31 -61.60 41.79
CA LYS A 525 -36.51 -62.09 40.67
C LYS A 525 -36.89 -63.53 40.36
N LYS A 526 -36.86 -63.89 39.08
CA LYS A 526 -36.98 -65.29 38.65
C LYS A 526 -35.69 -66.03 38.98
N LEU A 527 -35.82 -67.27 39.43
CA LEU A 527 -34.68 -68.11 39.79
C LEU A 527 -33.76 -68.33 38.58
N SER A 528 -34.34 -68.54 37.39
CA SER A 528 -33.61 -68.74 36.13
C SER A 528 -32.70 -67.57 35.72
N GLU A 529 -33.12 -66.32 35.99
CA GLU A 529 -32.30 -65.13 35.71
C GLU A 529 -31.14 -64.99 36.71
N MET A 530 -31.32 -65.51 37.92
CA MET A 530 -30.28 -65.53 38.95
C MET A 530 -29.27 -66.64 38.67
N GLU A 531 -29.73 -67.84 38.30
CA GLU A 531 -28.90 -68.98 37.87
C GLU A 531 -28.03 -68.57 36.69
N ALA A 532 -28.62 -68.06 35.60
CA ALA A 532 -27.86 -67.66 34.41
C ALA A 532 -26.80 -66.59 34.69
N HIS A 533 -27.07 -65.67 35.63
CA HIS A 533 -26.09 -64.65 36.02
C HIS A 533 -24.97 -65.22 36.91
N LEU A 534 -25.28 -66.13 37.83
CA LEU A 534 -24.28 -66.79 38.68
C LEU A 534 -23.38 -67.71 37.85
N ASP A 535 -23.96 -68.48 36.93
CA ASP A 535 -23.23 -69.32 35.98
C ASP A 535 -22.31 -68.49 35.09
N SER A 536 -22.76 -67.32 34.61
CA SER A 536 -21.93 -66.41 33.80
C SER A 536 -20.76 -65.76 34.57
N ILE A 537 -20.79 -65.81 35.90
CA ILE A 537 -19.70 -65.38 36.78
C ILE A 537 -18.85 -66.59 37.24
N GLY A 538 -19.31 -67.81 36.95
CA GLY A 538 -18.63 -69.07 37.26
C GLY A 538 -18.94 -69.62 38.65
N TYR A 539 -20.01 -69.17 39.31
CA TYR A 539 -20.47 -69.77 40.56
C TYR A 539 -21.45 -70.90 40.27
N ASP A 540 -21.23 -72.06 40.89
CA ASP A 540 -22.10 -73.23 40.73
C ASP A 540 -23.48 -72.97 41.35
N ALA A 541 -24.47 -72.77 40.49
CA ALA A 541 -25.84 -72.55 40.90
C ALA A 541 -26.51 -73.80 41.47
N THR A 542 -25.90 -75.00 41.42
CA THR A 542 -26.52 -76.26 41.88
C THR A 542 -26.85 -76.26 43.37
N ALA A 543 -25.99 -75.77 44.27
CA ALA A 543 -26.29 -75.73 45.71
C ALA A 543 -27.39 -74.70 46.06
N SER A 544 -27.45 -73.58 45.32
CA SER A 544 -28.44 -72.52 45.50
C SER A 544 -29.80 -72.91 44.93
N SER A 545 -29.78 -73.54 43.76
CA SER A 545 -30.96 -74.11 43.09
C SER A 545 -31.45 -75.36 43.82
N ALA A 546 -30.56 -76.21 44.35
CA ALA A 546 -30.88 -77.31 45.25
C ALA A 546 -31.51 -76.75 46.51
N ARG A 547 -30.97 -75.73 47.19
CA ARG A 547 -31.69 -75.09 48.30
C ARG A 547 -33.09 -74.57 47.93
N ALA A 548 -33.26 -74.06 46.71
CA ALA A 548 -34.56 -73.53 46.24
C ALA A 548 -35.51 -74.62 45.69
N ARG A 549 -35.00 -75.78 45.25
CA ARG A 549 -35.73 -76.97 44.73
C ARG A 549 -36.00 -78.00 45.83
N GLU A 550 -35.08 -78.16 46.78
CA GLU A 550 -35.17 -78.97 48.02
C GLU A 550 -36.17 -78.39 49.01
N GLN A 551 -36.62 -77.15 48.83
CA GLN A 551 -37.84 -76.67 49.47
C GLN A 551 -39.06 -77.04 48.63
N PRO A 552 -39.74 -78.17 48.90
CA PRO A 552 -41.02 -78.44 48.27
C PRO A 552 -42.01 -77.36 48.73
N ARG A 553 -42.35 -76.44 47.82
CA ARG A 553 -43.76 -76.08 47.72
C ARG A 553 -44.47 -77.35 47.30
N GLY A 554 -44.86 -78.12 48.31
CA GLY A 554 -45.63 -79.33 48.14
C GLY A 554 -46.78 -79.04 47.21
N ARG A 555 -46.66 -79.56 45.99
CA ARG A 555 -47.74 -80.21 45.29
C ARG A 555 -48.62 -80.87 46.36
N THR A 556 -49.83 -80.37 46.56
CA THR A 556 -50.86 -81.13 47.28
C THR A 556 -51.16 -82.33 46.41
N THR A 557 -50.46 -83.43 46.66
CA THR A 557 -50.97 -84.76 46.35
C THR A 557 -51.98 -85.06 47.46
N THR A 558 -53.25 -84.87 47.09
CA THR A 558 -54.42 -85.61 47.57
C THR A 558 -54.12 -86.75 48.56
N ARG A 559 -54.42 -86.52 49.84
CA ARG A 559 -54.95 -87.52 50.79
C ARG A 559 -56.39 -87.06 51.04
N SER A 560 -57.35 -87.76 50.45
CA SER A 560 -58.77 -87.46 50.58
C SER A 560 -59.27 -87.83 51.99
N GLU A 561 -59.75 -86.83 52.74
CA GLU A 561 -61.17 -86.85 53.09
C GLU A 561 -61.89 -86.44 51.80
N ALA A 562 -62.76 -87.25 51.19
CA ALA A 562 -63.33 -88.47 51.73
C ALA A 562 -63.14 -89.59 50.67
N ASP A 563 -62.51 -90.75 50.99
CA ASP A 563 -63.37 -91.84 51.44
C ASP A 563 -64.19 -91.37 52.63
N PHE A 564 -65.42 -90.93 52.39
CA PHE A 564 -66.37 -91.46 51.42
C PHE A 564 -66.25 -91.12 49.91
N ASN A 565 -66.04 -92.22 49.16
CA ASN A 565 -66.27 -92.54 47.74
C ASN A 565 -67.64 -92.03 47.22
N GLU A 566 -68.00 -92.07 45.93
CA GLU A 566 -68.15 -93.23 45.03
C GLU A 566 -68.79 -92.73 43.71
N ASP A 567 -68.49 -93.34 42.56
CA ASP A 567 -69.21 -93.26 41.26
C ASP A 567 -69.72 -91.89 40.74
N ALA A 568 -68.90 -91.14 39.99
CA ALA A 568 -69.44 -90.15 39.05
C ALA A 568 -68.47 -89.77 37.93
N MET A 569 -68.94 -89.96 36.70
CA MET A 569 -68.43 -89.27 35.51
C MET A 569 -68.61 -87.76 35.71
N ASP A 570 -67.47 -87.06 35.76
CA ASP A 570 -67.27 -85.69 35.31
C ASP A 570 -68.10 -84.56 35.98
N ILE A 571 -67.35 -83.55 36.47
CA ILE A 571 -67.77 -82.17 36.73
C ILE A 571 -68.34 -81.90 38.14
N ASP A 572 -67.49 -81.57 39.15
CA ASP A 572 -67.70 -80.47 40.13
C ASP A 572 -66.79 -80.44 41.41
N THR A 573 -66.21 -79.25 41.67
CA THR A 573 -66.02 -78.44 42.92
C THR A 573 -65.74 -78.98 44.38
N ALA A 574 -64.74 -78.33 45.05
CA ALA A 574 -64.67 -77.71 46.42
C ALA A 574 -64.55 -78.45 47.81
N ASP A 575 -63.62 -77.91 48.65
CA ASP A 575 -63.43 -77.83 50.15
C ASP A 575 -63.10 -79.04 51.08
N ASP A 576 -61.92 -79.03 51.79
CA ASP A 576 -61.71 -79.60 53.18
C ASP A 576 -60.30 -79.31 53.85
N PRO A 577 -59.95 -79.66 55.13
CA PRO A 577 -60.34 -79.15 56.47
C PRO A 577 -59.21 -78.32 57.17
N ARG A 578 -58.01 -78.16 56.56
CA ARG A 578 -56.86 -77.46 57.17
C ARG A 578 -57.10 -75.96 57.36
N GLN A 579 -57.94 -75.35 56.53
CA GLN A 579 -58.30 -73.95 56.65
C GLN A 579 -59.32 -73.70 57.78
N ALA A 580 -60.20 -74.65 58.10
CA ALA A 580 -61.11 -74.54 59.23
C ALA A 580 -60.37 -74.60 60.58
N ALA A 581 -59.33 -75.44 60.70
CA ALA A 581 -58.44 -75.47 61.87
C ALA A 581 -57.61 -74.19 62.01
N LEU A 582 -57.21 -73.55 60.91
CA LEU A 582 -56.52 -72.25 60.89
C LEU A 582 -57.45 -71.08 61.24
N GLN A 583 -58.72 -71.14 60.84
CA GLN A 583 -59.73 -70.18 61.28
C GLN A 583 -60.07 -70.36 62.77
N ARG A 584 -60.07 -71.60 63.31
CA ARG A 584 -60.14 -71.85 64.75
C ARG A 584 -58.87 -71.47 65.51
N ALA A 585 -57.68 -71.64 64.95
CA ALA A 585 -56.42 -71.24 65.57
C ALA A 585 -56.27 -69.72 65.66
N LYS A 586 -56.71 -68.99 64.62
CA LYS A 586 -56.85 -67.52 64.68
C LYS A 586 -57.93 -67.07 65.66
N SER A 587 -58.94 -67.91 65.93
CA SER A 587 -59.94 -67.62 66.95
C SER A 587 -59.43 -67.77 68.41
N ARG A 588 -58.21 -68.29 68.65
CA ARG A 588 -57.64 -68.47 70.00
C ARG A 588 -56.31 -67.76 70.30
N ALA A 589 -55.83 -66.91 69.40
CA ALA A 589 -54.93 -65.79 69.75
C ALA A 589 -55.71 -64.48 69.54
N ARG A 590 -56.74 -64.22 70.35
CA ARG A 590 -56.71 -63.18 71.41
C ARG A 590 -55.32 -62.56 71.59
N SER A 591 -55.16 -61.24 71.55
CA SER A 591 -56.10 -60.24 72.06
C SER A 591 -56.08 -58.95 71.24
N GLN A 592 -57.01 -58.80 70.30
CA GLN A 592 -57.94 -57.66 70.18
C GLN A 592 -58.72 -57.76 68.86
N ALA A 593 -60.02 -57.48 68.94
CA ALA A 593 -60.95 -57.58 67.82
C ALA A 593 -60.73 -56.43 66.83
N ALA A 594 -60.08 -56.70 65.70
CA ALA A 594 -60.07 -55.77 64.58
C ALA A 594 -61.39 -55.92 63.81
N THR A 595 -62.42 -55.17 64.22
CA THR A 595 -63.66 -55.03 63.43
C THR A 595 -63.32 -54.31 62.13
N ASN A 596 -63.48 -54.99 60.99
CA ASN A 596 -63.30 -54.36 59.69
C ASN A 596 -64.56 -53.57 59.35
N ARG A 597 -64.54 -52.25 59.63
CA ARG A 597 -65.65 -51.31 59.41
C ARG A 597 -66.31 -51.36 58.02
N LEU A 598 -65.59 -51.84 56.99
CA LEU A 598 -66.14 -51.98 55.63
C LEU A 598 -67.04 -53.21 55.46
N VAL A 599 -66.87 -54.21 56.32
CA VAL A 599 -67.50 -55.53 56.22
C VAL A 599 -68.54 -55.75 57.31
N ASP A 600 -68.36 -55.09 58.46
CA ASP A 600 -69.17 -55.31 59.67
C ASP A 600 -70.67 -55.07 59.44
N GLY A 601 -71.04 -54.11 58.58
CA GLY A 601 -72.43 -53.80 58.26
C GLY A 601 -73.06 -54.63 57.12
N VAL A 602 -72.30 -55.50 56.45
CA VAL A 602 -72.78 -56.26 55.28
C VAL A 602 -72.52 -57.75 55.51
N THR A 603 -73.55 -58.45 56.00
CA THR A 603 -73.45 -59.85 56.44
C THR A 603 -73.37 -60.86 55.29
N SER A 604 -73.95 -60.53 54.12
CA SER A 604 -73.97 -61.43 52.95
C SER A 604 -72.77 -61.20 52.01
N THR A 605 -72.16 -62.29 51.55
CA THR A 605 -70.99 -62.29 50.64
C THR A 605 -71.31 -61.67 49.28
N THR A 606 -72.53 -61.87 48.77
CA THR A 606 -72.99 -61.28 47.51
C THR A 606 -73.24 -59.77 47.64
N ALA A 607 -73.77 -59.33 48.78
CA ALA A 607 -73.94 -57.91 49.08
C ALA A 607 -72.57 -57.21 49.25
N ARG A 608 -71.59 -57.88 49.85
CA ARG A 608 -70.21 -57.38 49.98
C ARG A 608 -69.53 -57.21 48.62
N SER A 609 -69.59 -58.22 47.75
CA SER A 609 -68.99 -58.12 46.42
C SER A 609 -69.67 -57.04 45.56
N LYS A 610 -70.99 -56.84 45.73
CA LYS A 610 -71.73 -55.74 45.11
C LYS A 610 -71.29 -54.37 45.65
N ALA A 611 -71.10 -54.23 46.97
CA ALA A 611 -70.61 -53.00 47.59
C ALA A 611 -69.20 -52.64 47.10
N GLU A 612 -68.27 -53.60 47.07
CA GLU A 612 -66.90 -53.39 46.53
C GLU A 612 -66.93 -52.99 45.04
N ARG A 613 -67.81 -53.62 44.24
CA ARG A 613 -67.99 -53.26 42.83
C ARG A 613 -68.55 -51.84 42.67
N LEU A 614 -69.52 -51.44 43.49
CA LEU A 614 -70.06 -50.07 43.50
C LEU A 614 -68.99 -49.05 43.91
N THR A 615 -68.14 -49.37 44.88
CA THR A 615 -67.03 -48.50 45.30
C THR A 615 -66.04 -48.29 44.15
N LYS A 616 -65.64 -49.37 43.46
CA LYS A 616 -64.77 -49.30 42.27
C LYS A 616 -65.42 -48.53 41.11
N LEU A 617 -66.73 -48.65 40.93
CA LEU A 617 -67.48 -47.86 39.94
C LEU A 617 -67.50 -46.37 40.30
N GLY A 618 -67.73 -46.02 41.57
CA GLY A 618 -67.68 -44.64 42.07
C GLY A 618 -66.32 -43.97 41.87
N GLN A 619 -65.23 -44.72 42.05
CA GLN A 619 -63.87 -44.24 41.88
C GLN A 619 -63.47 -44.01 40.41
N LYS A 620 -64.22 -44.52 39.41
CA LYS A 620 -63.86 -44.35 37.98
C LYS A 620 -63.74 -42.89 37.55
N LYS A 621 -64.62 -41.99 38.02
CA LYS A 621 -64.58 -40.56 37.66
C LYS A 621 -63.29 -39.89 38.15
N MET A 622 -62.88 -40.23 39.37
CA MET A 622 -61.66 -39.74 40.00
C MET A 622 -60.41 -40.28 39.30
N ASN A 623 -60.38 -41.58 39.01
CA ASN A 623 -59.28 -42.23 38.28
C ASN A 623 -59.15 -41.69 36.85
N ARG A 624 -60.27 -41.39 36.18
CA ARG A 624 -60.26 -40.75 34.84
C ARG A 624 -59.59 -39.37 34.87
N MET A 625 -59.74 -38.62 35.96
CA MET A 625 -59.07 -37.32 36.16
C MET A 625 -57.65 -37.47 36.74
N ALA A 626 -57.12 -38.70 36.83
CA ALA A 626 -55.81 -39.05 37.37
C ALA A 626 -55.54 -38.48 38.77
N ARG A 627 -56.58 -38.38 39.61
CA ARG A 627 -56.47 -37.92 41.00
C ARG A 627 -55.78 -39.00 41.84
N GLN A 628 -54.96 -38.60 42.80
CA GLN A 628 -54.20 -39.56 43.63
C GLN A 628 -55.10 -40.35 44.61
N GLY A 629 -56.28 -39.83 44.91
CA GLY A 629 -57.28 -40.47 45.77
C GLY A 629 -58.44 -39.53 46.07
N GLU A 630 -59.36 -39.96 46.94
CA GLU A 630 -60.59 -39.24 47.26
C GLU A 630 -60.31 -37.88 47.93
N ALA A 631 -59.18 -37.79 48.63
CA ALA A 631 -58.70 -36.60 49.30
C ALA A 631 -58.04 -35.58 48.35
N ASP A 632 -57.61 -35.99 47.15
CA ASP A 632 -56.94 -35.11 46.19
C ASP A 632 -57.94 -34.23 45.46
N ARG A 633 -58.28 -33.10 46.08
CA ARG A 633 -59.18 -32.08 45.52
C ARG A 633 -58.44 -30.83 45.03
N HIS A 634 -57.16 -30.97 44.66
CA HIS A 634 -56.39 -29.84 44.14
C HIS A 634 -57.03 -29.28 42.86
N THR A 635 -57.21 -27.96 42.81
CA THR A 635 -57.73 -27.23 41.66
C THR A 635 -56.65 -26.32 41.11
N VAL A 636 -56.23 -26.55 39.87
CA VAL A 636 -55.28 -25.68 39.20
C VAL A 636 -55.97 -24.39 38.75
N ALA A 637 -55.27 -23.26 38.90
CA ALA A 637 -55.74 -22.01 38.32
C ALA A 637 -55.74 -22.13 36.78
N SER A 638 -56.84 -21.74 36.14
CA SER A 638 -56.98 -21.80 34.67
C SER A 638 -55.95 -20.90 33.96
N LEU A 639 -55.75 -19.69 34.49
CA LEU A 639 -54.76 -18.73 33.99
C LEU A 639 -54.04 -18.06 35.18
N PRO A 640 -52.77 -18.40 35.45
CA PRO A 640 -51.99 -17.72 36.47
C PRO A 640 -51.71 -16.26 36.08
N LYS A 641 -52.20 -15.32 36.90
CA LYS A 641 -52.16 -13.86 36.62
C LYS A 641 -50.76 -13.34 36.25
N HIS A 642 -49.69 -13.81 36.90
CA HIS A 642 -48.33 -13.34 36.66
C HIS A 642 -47.76 -13.73 35.29
N LEU A 643 -48.36 -14.69 34.57
CA LEU A 643 -47.96 -15.07 33.21
C LEU A 643 -48.69 -14.25 32.14
N PHE A 644 -49.95 -13.88 32.40
CA PHE A 644 -50.85 -13.31 31.40
C PHE A 644 -51.20 -11.84 31.65
N SER A 645 -50.84 -11.30 32.81
CA SER A 645 -51.10 -9.90 33.19
C SER A 645 -49.79 -9.13 33.32
N GLY A 646 -49.75 -7.94 32.70
CA GLY A 646 -48.57 -7.08 32.64
C GLY A 646 -47.85 -7.13 31.29
N LYS A 647 -47.22 -6.02 30.90
CA LYS A 647 -46.34 -5.93 29.71
C LYS A 647 -44.90 -5.71 30.18
N ARG A 648 -43.94 -6.35 29.52
CA ARG A 648 -42.51 -6.09 29.79
C ARG A 648 -42.16 -4.68 29.33
N THR A 649 -41.83 -3.81 30.28
CA THR A 649 -41.30 -2.47 30.00
C THR A 649 -39.77 -2.51 29.92
N VAL A 650 -39.17 -1.44 29.38
CA VAL A 650 -37.71 -1.27 29.41
C VAL A 650 -37.31 -0.99 30.86
N GLY A 651 -36.67 -1.96 31.52
CA GLY A 651 -36.33 -1.90 32.94
C GLY A 651 -36.25 -3.28 33.60
N LYS A 652 -36.48 -3.35 34.92
CA LYS A 652 -36.50 -4.61 35.69
C LYS A 652 -37.65 -5.51 35.24
N THR A 653 -37.35 -6.77 34.95
CA THR A 653 -38.33 -7.77 34.54
C THR A 653 -38.76 -8.64 35.71
N GLN A 654 -40.00 -9.13 35.67
CA GLN A 654 -40.59 -9.95 36.75
C GLN A 654 -40.07 -11.39 36.81
N ARG A 655 -39.37 -11.83 35.77
CA ARG A 655 -38.69 -13.13 35.68
C ARG A 655 -37.30 -12.92 35.10
N ARG A 656 -36.36 -13.78 35.53
CA ARG A 656 -34.97 -13.78 35.07
C ARG A 656 -34.85 -14.19 33.61
#